data_AF-A0A6P6BIH2-F1
#
_entry.id   AF-A0A6P6BIH2-F1
#
_cell.length_a   1.000
_cell.length_b   1.000
_cell.length_c   1.000
_cell.angle_alpha   90.00
_cell.angle_beta   90.00
_cell.angle_gamma   90.00
#
_symmetry.space_group_name_H-M   'P 1'
#
loop_
_entity.id
_entity.type
_entity.pdbx_description
1 polymer ?
#
loop_
_entity_poly.entity_id
_entity_poly.type
_entity_poly.pdbx_seq_one_letter_code
_entity_poly.pdbx_strand_id
1 'polypeptide(L)'
;MKAETLHLKSRMKRWYGGALVASLFMLLVLRYGIMKTAVEESYLTNPFSFNGTNPLDWVHFTGPPAVQNPENASQVISIDTITFSLFAQRNLSKGDQQSLLTWNLLKYLINHSQALPNGVDAIKEAGRAWSSLMASIEKEKLVYANCNSSRKAKEKQCPHFLNKMNATEPDKSHYNLQFPCGLTQGSSITIIGIPNGLLGNFRIDLTGEALPGEPDPPIVLHYNVRLHGDKITEDPVIVQNTWTIAHDWGEEERCPPPTTDKNVKVDELDQCNKLVGRDNNRTVRMYSHGSRRSSMGLQGVKSKRYFPFKQGSLFVATLSVGSEGIQMTVDGKHVTSFAYRETLEPWLVSEVRISGDVELISILASGLPTSEDSDHTVDLESLKSVPVSRQRPVDLFIGVFSTANNFKRRMAVRKTWMQYPEARSGTIAVRFFVGLHKIQIVNQELWNEAVTYGDIQLMPFVDYYSLITWKTLAICTFGTEVVSAKFVMKTDDDAFVCIDEVMASLIRINVTHGLLYGLINSDSQPHRNTDSKWFISLEEWSEEKYPPWAHGPGYVVSHDIATAVYKRFNEGRLKMFKLEDVAMGIWIVDMKKEGLEVRYEKEERIFNEGCKDGYVIAHYQGPREMMCLWQKLQETKRARCCGDP
;
A
#
# COMPACT_ATOMS: atom_id res chain seq x y z
N MET A 1 106.73 6.19 -25.70
CA MET A 1 107.26 4.83 -25.95
C MET A 1 106.40 3.83 -25.18
N LYS A 2 105.59 3.06 -25.91
CA LYS A 2 104.89 1.81 -25.56
C LYS A 2 104.50 1.55 -24.08
N ALA A 3 103.22 1.79 -23.76
CA ALA A 3 102.32 0.84 -23.10
C ALA A 3 100.89 1.43 -22.96
N GLU A 4 100.30 1.87 -24.07
CA GLU A 4 98.84 1.91 -24.19
C GLU A 4 98.35 0.51 -24.61
N THR A 5 97.07 0.23 -24.35
CA THR A 5 96.32 -1.00 -24.71
C THR A 5 96.60 -2.26 -23.90
N LEU A 6 96.06 -2.35 -22.66
CA LEU A 6 95.22 -3.48 -22.18
C LEU A 6 94.82 -3.33 -20.68
N HIS A 7 94.03 -2.31 -20.32
CA HIS A 7 93.19 -2.42 -19.11
C HIS A 7 91.90 -1.58 -19.12
N LEU A 8 91.66 -0.81 -20.20
CA LEU A 8 90.43 -0.03 -20.42
C LEU A 8 89.22 -0.87 -20.90
N LYS A 9 89.30 -2.20 -20.89
CA LYS A 9 88.22 -3.11 -21.36
C LYS A 9 87.50 -3.88 -20.24
N SER A 10 87.93 -3.73 -18.98
CA SER A 10 87.31 -4.39 -17.82
C SER A 10 86.41 -3.47 -16.97
N ARG A 11 86.61 -2.14 -17.05
CA ARG A 11 85.84 -1.16 -16.26
C ARG A 11 84.52 -0.71 -16.91
N MET A 12 84.36 -0.88 -18.23
CA MET A 12 83.12 -0.57 -18.96
C MET A 12 82.04 -1.66 -18.91
N LYS A 13 82.36 -2.90 -18.51
CA LYS A 13 81.37 -3.99 -18.43
C LYS A 13 80.56 -4.02 -17.14
N ARG A 14 81.01 -3.36 -16.06
CA ARG A 14 80.26 -3.30 -14.78
C ARG A 14 79.25 -2.15 -14.71
N TRP A 15 79.42 -1.10 -15.51
CA TRP A 15 78.47 0.02 -15.57
C TRP A 15 77.28 -0.23 -16.50
N TYR A 16 77.48 -0.97 -17.61
CA TYR A 16 76.38 -1.35 -18.50
C TYR A 16 75.43 -2.38 -17.87
N GLY A 17 75.95 -3.31 -17.05
CA GLY A 17 75.11 -4.27 -16.32
C GLY A 17 74.23 -3.63 -15.24
N GLY A 18 74.77 -2.67 -14.48
CA GLY A 18 74.01 -1.93 -13.46
C GLY A 18 72.94 -1.01 -14.07
N ALA A 19 73.25 -0.34 -15.18
CA ALA A 19 72.30 0.51 -15.89
C ALA A 19 71.17 -0.29 -16.56
N LEU A 20 71.46 -1.48 -17.12
CA LEU A 20 70.44 -2.37 -17.68
C LEU A 20 69.52 -2.95 -16.60
N VAL A 21 70.06 -3.33 -15.43
CA VAL A 21 69.25 -3.85 -14.31
C VAL A 21 68.39 -2.74 -13.69
N ALA A 22 68.92 -1.53 -13.54
CA ALA A 22 68.13 -0.38 -13.08
C ALA A 22 67.03 0.04 -14.08
N SER A 23 67.31 -0.04 -15.38
CA SER A 23 66.33 0.22 -16.44
C SER A 23 65.23 -0.85 -16.52
N LEU A 24 65.58 -2.14 -16.37
CA LEU A 24 64.60 -3.24 -16.28
C LEU A 24 63.76 -3.16 -15.00
N PHE A 25 64.35 -2.76 -13.88
CA PHE A 25 63.63 -2.58 -12.62
C PHE A 25 62.68 -1.37 -12.68
N MET A 26 63.09 -0.26 -13.29
CA MET A 26 62.21 0.90 -13.53
C MET A 26 61.08 0.58 -14.52
N LEU A 27 61.32 -0.25 -15.55
CA LEU A 27 60.29 -0.75 -16.46
C LEU A 27 59.31 -1.72 -15.76
N LEU A 28 59.79 -2.54 -14.82
CA LEU A 28 58.95 -3.41 -14.00
C LEU A 28 58.12 -2.61 -12.99
N VAL A 29 58.68 -1.56 -12.38
CA VAL A 29 57.96 -0.65 -11.48
C VAL A 29 56.96 0.22 -12.27
N LEU A 30 57.28 0.64 -13.50
CA LEU A 30 56.31 1.30 -14.38
C LEU A 30 55.20 0.34 -14.82
N ARG A 31 55.50 -0.93 -15.15
CA ARG A 31 54.47 -1.94 -15.42
C ARG A 31 53.60 -2.24 -14.21
N TYR A 32 54.19 -2.29 -13.01
CA TYR A 32 53.45 -2.55 -11.77
C TYR A 32 52.63 -1.33 -11.32
N GLY A 33 53.10 -0.11 -11.61
CA GLY A 33 52.40 1.15 -11.34
C GLY A 33 51.26 1.44 -12.33
N ILE A 34 51.46 1.17 -13.63
CA ILE A 34 50.45 1.38 -14.66
C ILE A 34 49.35 0.30 -14.63
N MET A 35 49.64 -0.91 -14.11
CA MET A 35 48.60 -1.92 -13.87
C MET A 35 47.67 -1.61 -12.68
N LYS A 36 47.91 -0.55 -11.90
CA LYS A 36 47.11 -0.28 -10.69
C LYS A 36 46.33 1.02 -10.67
N THR A 37 46.32 1.80 -11.75
CA THR A 37 45.46 3.00 -11.81
C THR A 37 45.01 3.34 -13.23
N ALA A 38 43.69 3.22 -13.41
CA ALA A 38 42.81 4.04 -14.23
C ALA A 38 42.51 3.62 -15.70
N VAL A 39 41.26 3.15 -15.84
CA VAL A 39 40.31 3.31 -16.96
C VAL A 39 40.35 2.27 -18.08
N GLU A 40 39.41 1.32 -18.00
CA GLU A 40 38.62 0.94 -19.16
C GLU A 40 37.16 0.75 -18.72
N GLU A 41 36.28 1.54 -19.33
CA GLU A 41 34.84 1.37 -19.29
C GLU A 41 34.41 0.08 -19.98
N SER A 42 33.36 -0.50 -19.40
CA SER A 42 32.22 -1.10 -20.10
C SER A 42 32.27 -2.56 -20.57
N TYR A 43 31.22 -3.24 -20.10
CA TYR A 43 30.60 -4.48 -20.56
C TYR A 43 31.05 -5.80 -19.91
N LEU A 44 30.02 -6.48 -19.38
CA LEU A 44 29.90 -7.90 -19.02
C LEU A 44 30.04 -8.28 -17.53
N THR A 45 28.88 -8.20 -16.88
CA THR A 45 28.15 -9.32 -16.22
C THR A 45 28.78 -10.07 -15.03
N ASN A 46 27.97 -10.12 -13.95
CA ASN A 46 27.92 -11.04 -12.79
C ASN A 46 28.76 -10.71 -11.54
N PRO A 47 28.34 -11.19 -10.35
CA PRO A 47 27.14 -10.77 -9.62
C PRO A 47 27.52 -10.22 -8.23
N PHE A 48 26.71 -9.29 -7.73
CA PHE A 48 26.83 -8.75 -6.39
C PHE A 48 26.76 -9.84 -5.34
N SER A 49 27.88 -10.08 -4.66
CA SER A 49 27.93 -10.85 -3.42
C SER A 49 27.36 -9.98 -2.31
N PHE A 50 26.05 -10.06 -2.09
CA PHE A 50 25.47 -9.63 -0.82
C PHE A 50 26.09 -10.50 0.27
N ASN A 51 26.77 -9.88 1.23
CA ASN A 51 26.89 -10.46 2.57
C ASN A 51 25.48 -10.46 3.16
N GLY A 52 24.68 -11.45 2.75
CA GLY A 52 23.34 -11.67 3.27
C GLY A 52 23.45 -12.19 4.69
N THR A 53 23.15 -11.34 5.66
CA THR A 53 22.42 -11.84 6.82
C THR A 53 21.17 -12.50 6.27
N ASN A 54 20.99 -13.79 6.56
CA ASN A 54 19.83 -14.55 6.12
C ASN A 54 18.56 -13.88 6.69
N PRO A 55 17.66 -13.30 5.87
CA PRO A 55 16.47 -12.60 6.38
C PRO A 55 15.55 -13.51 7.21
N LEU A 56 15.72 -14.83 7.06
CA LEU A 56 14.98 -15.86 7.79
C LEU A 56 15.38 -16.01 9.26
N ASP A 57 16.58 -15.58 9.66
CA ASP A 57 16.96 -15.60 11.09
C ASP A 57 16.07 -14.63 11.91
N TRP A 58 15.41 -13.67 11.25
CA TRP A 58 14.44 -12.74 11.85
C TRP A 58 13.06 -13.37 12.08
N VAL A 59 12.72 -14.44 11.34
CA VAL A 59 11.40 -15.09 11.37
C VAL A 59 11.29 -16.08 12.54
N HIS A 60 12.40 -16.47 13.15
CA HIS A 60 12.45 -17.24 14.40
C HIS A 60 12.29 -16.34 15.64
N PHE A 61 11.34 -15.40 15.62
CA PHE A 61 10.92 -14.73 16.85
C PHE A 61 9.86 -15.61 17.52
N THR A 62 10.28 -16.51 18.42
CA THR A 62 9.41 -16.90 19.51
C THR A 62 9.22 -15.64 20.35
N GLY A 63 8.16 -14.88 20.04
CA GLY A 63 7.64 -13.92 21.00
C GLY A 63 7.44 -14.63 22.34
N PRO A 64 7.52 -13.92 23.48
CA PRO A 64 7.05 -14.51 24.72
C PRO A 64 5.67 -15.11 24.42
N PRO A 65 5.38 -16.35 24.87
CA PRO A 65 4.07 -16.95 24.65
C PRO A 65 3.04 -15.89 25.04
N ALA A 66 1.99 -15.75 24.23
CA ALA A 66 0.82 -14.95 24.59
C ALA A 66 0.61 -15.15 26.08
N VAL A 67 0.73 -14.06 26.86
CA VAL A 67 0.50 -14.10 28.29
C VAL A 67 -0.79 -14.88 28.42
N GLN A 68 -0.71 -16.08 29.00
CA GLN A 68 -1.88 -16.91 29.21
C GLN A 68 -2.89 -15.97 29.86
N ASN A 69 -4.02 -15.76 29.19
CA ASN A 69 -5.13 -15.00 29.73
C ASN A 69 -5.28 -15.45 31.18
N PRO A 70 -5.03 -14.59 32.17
CA PRO A 70 -5.46 -14.89 33.52
C PRO A 70 -6.96 -15.11 33.38
N GLU A 71 -7.39 -16.29 33.78
CA GLU A 71 -8.77 -16.78 33.71
C GLU A 71 -9.77 -15.64 33.82
N ASN A 72 -10.60 -15.52 32.77
CA ASN A 72 -11.97 -15.02 32.85
C ASN A 72 -12.24 -13.93 33.90
N ALA A 73 -11.51 -12.82 33.82
CA ALA A 73 -11.97 -11.56 34.35
C ALA A 73 -12.25 -10.66 33.16
N SER A 74 -13.52 -10.58 32.77
CA SER A 74 -14.06 -9.51 31.94
C SER A 74 -13.91 -8.18 32.69
N GLN A 75 -12.68 -7.70 32.87
CA GLN A 75 -12.44 -6.32 33.25
C GLN A 75 -12.79 -5.47 32.04
N VAL A 76 -14.03 -4.98 32.04
CA VAL A 76 -14.45 -3.83 31.24
C VAL A 76 -13.49 -2.70 31.56
N ILE A 77 -12.45 -2.51 30.75
CA ILE A 77 -11.60 -1.33 30.82
C ILE A 77 -12.53 -0.16 30.52
N SER A 78 -12.78 0.69 31.51
CA SER A 78 -13.64 1.87 31.34
C SER A 78 -13.13 2.70 30.16
N ILE A 79 -14.05 3.21 29.34
CA ILE A 79 -13.77 4.17 28.27
C ILE A 79 -12.93 5.35 28.81
N ASP A 80 -13.11 5.71 30.07
CA ASP A 80 -12.34 6.77 30.75
C ASP A 80 -10.85 6.44 30.86
N THR A 81 -10.50 5.16 31.11
CA THR A 81 -9.10 4.72 31.20
C THR A 81 -8.40 4.74 29.84
N ILE A 82 -9.13 4.37 28.78
CA ILE A 82 -8.63 4.39 27.40
C ILE A 82 -8.47 5.83 26.93
N THR A 83 -9.45 6.68 27.22
CA THR A 83 -9.43 8.13 26.96
C THR A 83 -8.24 8.79 27.64
N PHE A 84 -7.99 8.44 28.91
CA PHE A 84 -6.81 8.92 29.63
C PHE A 84 -5.50 8.46 28.94
N SER A 85 -5.39 7.22 28.47
CA SER A 85 -4.14 6.72 27.87
C SER A 85 -3.76 7.38 26.52
N LEU A 86 -4.75 7.65 25.66
CA LEU A 86 -4.56 8.27 24.34
C LEU A 86 -4.32 9.77 24.45
N PHE A 87 -5.18 10.47 25.18
CA PHE A 87 -5.20 11.93 25.24
C PHE A 87 -4.50 12.49 26.48
N ALA A 88 -3.83 11.65 27.29
CA ALA A 88 -3.00 12.11 28.39
C ALA A 88 -1.91 13.05 27.87
N GLN A 89 -1.71 14.14 28.62
CA GLN A 89 -0.63 15.07 28.36
C GLN A 89 0.71 14.36 28.63
N ARG A 90 1.55 14.27 27.59
CA ARG A 90 2.90 13.69 27.66
C ARG A 90 3.93 14.77 27.37
N ASN A 91 5.11 14.65 27.98
CA ASN A 91 6.25 15.54 27.75
C ASN A 91 6.94 15.19 26.43
N LEU A 92 6.31 15.55 25.32
CA LEU A 92 6.83 15.40 23.96
C LEU A 92 7.62 16.64 23.54
N SER A 93 8.62 16.46 22.66
CA SER A 93 9.34 17.60 22.09
C SER A 93 8.41 18.43 21.19
N LYS A 94 8.77 19.69 20.92
CA LYS A 94 7.97 20.55 20.01
C LYS A 94 7.83 19.94 18.61
N GLY A 95 8.87 19.25 18.12
CA GLY A 95 8.83 18.54 16.84
C GLY A 95 7.87 17.37 16.87
N ASP A 96 7.91 16.55 17.92
CA ASP A 96 7.01 15.40 18.12
C ASP A 96 5.53 15.83 18.17
N GLN A 97 5.25 16.98 18.79
CA GLN A 97 3.89 17.54 18.89
C GLN A 97 3.32 17.97 17.54
N GLN A 98 4.17 18.27 16.55
CA GLN A 98 3.73 18.71 15.23
C GLN A 98 2.91 17.64 14.50
N SER A 99 3.10 16.36 14.81
CA SER A 99 2.34 15.26 14.24
C SER A 99 1.03 14.93 14.97
N LEU A 100 0.73 15.65 16.06
CA LEU A 100 -0.42 15.37 16.94
C LEU A 100 -1.37 16.57 17.06
N LEU A 101 -1.29 17.54 16.15
CA LEU A 101 -1.99 18.82 16.28
C LEU A 101 -3.53 18.67 16.27
N THR A 102 -4.05 17.59 15.71
CA THR A 102 -5.49 17.29 15.68
C THR A 102 -6.00 16.54 16.92
N TRP A 103 -5.14 15.92 17.73
CA TRP A 103 -5.57 14.95 18.76
C TRP A 103 -6.53 15.57 19.77
N ASN A 104 -6.17 16.72 20.34
CA ASN A 104 -7.01 17.40 21.33
C ASN A 104 -8.34 17.90 20.74
N LEU A 105 -8.35 18.23 19.46
CA LEU A 105 -9.56 18.67 18.74
C LEU A 105 -10.48 17.49 18.42
N LEU A 106 -9.91 16.30 18.27
CA LEU A 106 -10.62 15.06 17.95
C LEU A 106 -11.00 14.22 19.17
N LYS A 107 -10.84 14.74 20.41
CA LYS A 107 -11.24 14.02 21.63
C LYS A 107 -12.70 13.56 21.64
N TYR A 108 -13.59 14.27 20.93
CA TYR A 108 -15.02 13.95 20.82
C TYR A 108 -15.30 12.76 19.90
N LEU A 109 -14.31 12.20 19.20
CA LEU A 109 -14.44 10.94 18.46
C LEU A 109 -14.92 9.79 19.35
N ILE A 110 -14.48 9.76 20.61
CA ILE A 110 -14.89 8.73 21.58
C ILE A 110 -16.41 8.73 21.76
N ASN A 111 -17.02 9.90 21.85
CA ASN A 111 -18.47 10.05 22.03
C ASN A 111 -19.26 9.55 20.81
N HIS A 112 -18.62 9.50 19.64
CA HIS A 112 -19.21 9.09 18.37
C HIS A 112 -18.63 7.76 17.88
N SER A 113 -17.90 7.04 18.74
CA SER A 113 -17.18 5.81 18.38
C SER A 113 -18.09 4.66 17.95
N GLN A 114 -19.35 4.70 18.37
CA GLN A 114 -20.39 3.74 17.97
C GLN A 114 -21.09 4.11 16.66
N ALA A 115 -20.84 5.31 16.12
CA ALA A 115 -21.52 5.80 14.93
C ALA A 115 -20.97 5.21 13.62
N LEU A 116 -19.81 4.55 13.67
CA LEU A 116 -19.18 3.86 12.54
C LEU A 116 -18.77 2.44 12.94
N PRO A 117 -18.80 1.47 12.01
CA PRO A 117 -18.31 0.12 12.26
C PRO A 117 -16.85 0.12 12.75
N ASN A 118 -16.57 -0.69 13.77
CA ASN A 118 -15.25 -0.88 14.41
C ASN A 118 -14.67 0.37 15.11
N GLY A 119 -15.42 1.47 15.23
CA GLY A 119 -14.90 2.74 15.76
C GLY A 119 -14.47 2.66 17.24
N VAL A 120 -15.23 1.95 18.08
CA VAL A 120 -14.85 1.71 19.48
C VAL A 120 -13.52 0.96 19.54
N ASP A 121 -13.42 -0.17 18.85
CA ASP A 121 -12.25 -1.05 18.93
C ASP A 121 -11.00 -0.40 18.36
N ALA A 122 -11.13 0.36 17.26
CA ALA A 122 -10.04 1.14 16.68
C ALA A 122 -9.43 2.14 17.66
N ILE A 123 -10.25 2.81 18.48
CA ILE A 123 -9.77 3.71 19.54
C ILE A 123 -9.10 2.89 20.65
N LYS A 124 -9.69 1.77 21.09
CA LYS A 124 -9.08 0.93 22.14
C LYS A 124 -7.71 0.39 21.73
N GLU A 125 -7.60 -0.11 20.50
CA GLU A 125 -6.36 -0.60 19.91
C GLU A 125 -5.33 0.52 19.79
N ALA A 126 -5.75 1.70 19.35
CA ALA A 126 -4.88 2.87 19.26
C ALA A 126 -4.28 3.26 20.62
N GLY A 127 -5.04 3.14 21.71
CA GLY A 127 -4.53 3.39 23.07
C GLY A 127 -3.41 2.44 23.46
N ARG A 128 -3.53 1.16 23.09
CA ARG A 128 -2.48 0.14 23.29
C ARG A 128 -1.27 0.40 22.41
N ALA A 129 -1.50 0.59 21.10
CA ALA A 129 -0.45 0.86 20.12
C ALA A 129 0.36 2.12 20.49
N TRP A 130 -0.33 3.19 20.87
CA TRP A 130 0.30 4.45 21.30
C TRP A 130 1.12 4.28 22.58
N SER A 131 0.57 3.61 23.60
CA SER A 131 1.28 3.39 24.85
C SER A 131 2.55 2.55 24.65
N SER A 132 2.46 1.51 23.83
CA SER A 132 3.59 0.65 23.46
C SER A 132 4.64 1.41 22.65
N LEU A 133 4.23 2.25 21.68
CA LEU A 133 5.13 3.12 20.93
C LEU A 133 5.90 4.08 21.83
N MET A 134 5.19 4.77 22.72
CA MET A 134 5.82 5.72 23.64
C MET A 134 6.83 5.04 24.57
N ALA A 135 6.49 3.86 25.10
CA ALA A 135 7.43 3.08 25.91
C ALA A 135 8.68 2.67 25.11
N SER A 136 8.53 2.32 23.83
CA SER A 136 9.68 2.02 22.96
C SER A 136 10.56 3.24 22.72
N ILE A 137 9.96 4.41 22.46
CA ILE A 137 10.69 5.66 22.23
C ILE A 137 11.45 6.09 23.48
N GLU A 138 10.84 6.01 24.66
CA GLU A 138 11.50 6.30 25.93
C GLU A 138 12.70 5.38 26.16
N LYS A 139 12.54 4.07 25.88
CA LYS A 139 13.63 3.10 25.94
C LYS A 139 14.76 3.44 24.97
N GLU A 140 14.45 3.84 23.75
CA GLU A 140 15.45 4.24 22.75
C GLU A 140 16.21 5.52 23.16
N LYS A 141 15.51 6.52 23.70
CA LYS A 141 16.13 7.74 24.26
C LYS A 141 17.10 7.40 25.41
N LEU A 142 16.73 6.47 26.29
CA LEU A 142 17.60 6.01 27.38
C LEU A 142 18.82 5.22 26.89
N VAL A 143 18.67 4.42 25.83
CA VAL A 143 19.78 3.67 25.22
C VAL A 143 20.77 4.61 24.53
N TYR A 144 20.27 5.62 23.80
CA TYR A 144 21.12 6.63 23.14
C TYR A 144 21.93 7.46 24.13
N ALA A 145 21.39 7.71 25.32
CA ALA A 145 22.09 8.40 26.40
C ALA A 145 23.24 7.58 27.02
N ASN A 146 23.23 6.25 26.88
CA ASN A 146 24.11 5.35 27.64
C ASN A 146 25.23 4.66 26.84
N CYS A 147 25.26 4.65 25.49
CA CYS A 147 26.46 4.27 24.69
C CYS A 147 26.28 4.37 23.15
N ASN A 148 27.41 4.58 22.45
CA ASN A 148 27.58 4.46 20.99
C ASN A 148 27.38 3.00 20.53
N SER A 149 26.19 2.61 20.05
CA SER A 149 26.03 1.34 19.34
C SER A 149 25.10 1.45 18.13
N SER A 150 25.70 1.59 16.95
CA SER A 150 25.02 1.56 15.65
C SER A 150 24.58 0.15 15.21
N ARG A 151 24.79 -0.89 16.04
CA ARG A 151 24.52 -2.29 15.68
C ARG A 151 23.13 -2.82 16.06
N LYS A 152 22.47 -2.30 17.10
CA LYS A 152 21.13 -2.76 17.53
C LYS A 152 19.96 -2.10 16.80
N ALA A 153 20.19 -0.96 16.15
CA ALA A 153 19.13 -0.26 15.40
C ALA A 153 18.75 -0.96 14.08
N LYS A 154 19.63 -1.82 13.53
CA LYS A 154 19.41 -2.53 12.27
C LYS A 154 18.60 -3.83 12.38
N GLU A 155 18.27 -4.28 13.60
CA GLU A 155 17.51 -5.53 13.83
C GLU A 155 15.98 -5.33 13.72
N LYS A 156 15.50 -4.09 13.58
CA LYS A 156 14.06 -3.74 13.58
C LYS A 156 13.63 -3.06 12.27
N GLN A 157 13.75 -3.72 11.12
CA GLN A 157 13.27 -3.15 9.86
C GLN A 157 12.29 -4.08 9.16
N CYS A 158 11.27 -3.47 8.55
CA CYS A 158 10.39 -4.16 7.63
C CYS A 158 11.16 -4.62 6.38
N PRO A 159 11.37 -5.93 6.17
CA PRO A 159 12.15 -6.41 5.04
C PRO A 159 11.35 -6.19 3.75
N HIS A 160 11.94 -5.51 2.76
CA HIS A 160 11.35 -5.34 1.44
C HIS A 160 11.17 -6.65 0.67
N PHE A 161 11.94 -7.68 1.04
CA PHE A 161 11.99 -8.96 0.38
C PHE A 161 12.27 -10.08 1.37
N LEU A 162 11.58 -11.21 1.21
CA LEU A 162 11.78 -12.44 1.97
C LEU A 162 11.91 -13.61 0.99
N ASN A 163 12.84 -14.51 1.24
CA ASN A 163 12.96 -15.75 0.49
C ASN A 163 13.17 -16.93 1.44
N LYS A 164 12.62 -18.10 1.10
CA LYS A 164 13.02 -19.37 1.70
C LYS A 164 13.14 -20.43 0.61
N MET A 165 14.32 -21.00 0.51
CA MET A 165 14.61 -22.17 -0.33
C MET A 165 14.47 -23.44 0.51
N ASN A 166 14.09 -24.56 -0.12
CA ASN A 166 13.85 -25.84 0.54
C ASN A 166 12.81 -25.72 1.66
N ALA A 167 11.65 -25.17 1.31
CA ALA A 167 10.58 -24.87 2.25
C ALA A 167 9.87 -26.13 2.82
N THR A 168 10.13 -27.31 2.27
CA THR A 168 9.54 -28.56 2.77
C THR A 168 10.26 -29.01 4.04
N GLU A 169 9.64 -28.78 5.20
CA GLU A 169 10.09 -29.29 6.50
C GLU A 169 9.45 -30.66 6.77
N PRO A 170 10.22 -31.75 7.00
CA PRO A 170 9.69 -33.12 7.10
C PRO A 170 8.63 -33.35 8.20
N ASP A 171 8.63 -32.52 9.25
CA ASP A 171 7.83 -32.74 10.47
C ASP A 171 6.64 -31.78 10.63
N LYS A 172 6.36 -30.92 9.64
CA LYS A 172 5.22 -29.97 9.70
C LYS A 172 4.17 -30.29 8.65
N SER A 173 2.91 -30.37 9.08
CA SER A 173 1.74 -30.57 8.21
C SER A 173 1.41 -29.37 7.31
N HIS A 174 2.05 -28.24 7.57
CA HIS A 174 1.87 -26.99 6.85
C HIS A 174 3.15 -26.17 6.90
N TYR A 175 3.39 -25.42 5.83
CA TYR A 175 4.44 -24.43 5.74
C TYR A 175 3.90 -23.06 6.13
N ASN A 176 4.72 -22.28 6.83
CA ASN A 176 4.41 -20.89 7.10
C ASN A 176 5.57 -19.93 6.83
N LEU A 177 5.22 -18.73 6.36
CA LEU A 177 6.12 -17.59 6.25
C LEU A 177 5.44 -16.36 6.83
N GLN A 178 6.13 -15.68 7.75
CA GLN A 178 5.63 -14.51 8.46
C GLN A 178 5.98 -13.23 7.70
N PHE A 179 5.05 -12.27 7.71
CA PHE A 179 5.18 -10.93 7.16
C PHE A 179 5.11 -9.93 8.30
N PRO A 180 6.25 -9.54 8.91
CA PRO A 180 6.25 -8.75 10.14
C PRO A 180 5.64 -7.35 10.00
N CYS A 181 5.40 -6.90 8.77
CA CYS A 181 4.83 -5.58 8.46
C CYS A 181 3.66 -5.66 7.46
N GLY A 182 3.12 -6.85 7.27
CA GLY A 182 2.07 -7.16 6.32
C GLY A 182 2.38 -6.88 4.85
N LEU A 183 1.33 -6.71 4.05
CA LEU A 183 1.41 -6.50 2.61
C LEU A 183 0.88 -5.10 2.22
N THR A 184 1.31 -4.60 1.06
CA THR A 184 0.79 -3.37 0.45
C THR A 184 0.57 -3.59 -1.04
N GLN A 185 -0.07 -2.64 -1.73
CA GLN A 185 -0.24 -2.74 -3.17
C GLN A 185 1.14 -2.84 -3.87
N GLY A 186 1.24 -3.77 -4.82
CA GLY A 186 2.47 -4.13 -5.50
C GLY A 186 3.33 -5.16 -4.75
N SER A 187 2.94 -5.57 -3.54
CA SER A 187 3.50 -6.77 -2.92
C SER A 187 3.14 -8.01 -3.73
N SER A 188 4.07 -8.95 -3.81
CA SER A 188 3.86 -10.23 -4.49
C SER A 188 4.43 -11.39 -3.68
N ILE A 189 3.73 -12.52 -3.70
CA ILE A 189 4.14 -13.78 -3.10
C ILE A 189 4.20 -14.83 -4.21
N THR A 190 5.41 -15.22 -4.60
CA THR A 190 5.66 -16.29 -5.58
C THR A 190 5.96 -17.59 -4.85
N ILE A 191 5.20 -18.62 -5.18
CA ILE A 191 5.28 -19.97 -4.65
C ILE A 191 5.69 -20.89 -5.79
N ILE A 192 6.76 -21.65 -5.57
CA ILE A 192 7.25 -22.67 -6.50
C ILE A 192 7.11 -24.02 -5.81
N GLY A 193 6.31 -24.90 -6.41
CA GLY A 193 6.04 -26.22 -5.84
C GLY A 193 5.57 -27.25 -6.85
N ILE A 194 5.44 -28.48 -6.38
CA ILE A 194 4.96 -29.64 -7.14
C ILE A 194 3.80 -30.24 -6.35
N PRO A 195 2.56 -30.28 -6.87
CA PRO A 195 1.46 -30.96 -6.20
C PRO A 195 1.75 -32.46 -6.19
N ASN A 196 2.08 -33.02 -5.02
CA ASN A 196 2.48 -34.40 -4.82
C ASN A 196 1.61 -35.05 -3.73
N GLY A 197 1.20 -36.30 -3.91
CA GLY A 197 0.26 -36.96 -3.01
C GLY A 197 -0.86 -37.67 -3.77
N LEU A 198 -1.80 -38.27 -3.04
CA LEU A 198 -2.87 -39.11 -3.61
C LEU A 198 -3.90 -38.27 -4.36
N LEU A 199 -4.24 -37.09 -3.84
CA LEU A 199 -5.24 -36.20 -4.46
C LEU A 199 -4.60 -34.95 -5.07
N GLY A 200 -3.40 -34.56 -4.61
CA GLY A 200 -2.70 -33.36 -5.12
C GLY A 200 -3.43 -32.05 -4.81
N ASN A 201 -4.39 -32.08 -3.87
CA ASN A 201 -5.12 -30.91 -3.42
C ASN A 201 -4.29 -30.14 -2.40
N PHE A 202 -4.24 -28.82 -2.53
CA PHE A 202 -3.53 -27.95 -1.61
C PHE A 202 -4.25 -26.62 -1.45
N ARG A 203 -3.93 -25.91 -0.37
CA ARG A 203 -4.46 -24.58 -0.09
C ARG A 203 -3.36 -23.61 0.32
N ILE A 204 -3.58 -22.35 -0.01
CA ILE A 204 -2.76 -21.20 0.36
C ILE A 204 -3.69 -20.24 1.12
N ASP A 205 -3.40 -20.02 2.39
CA ASP A 205 -4.17 -19.13 3.26
C ASP A 205 -3.30 -17.90 3.59
N LEU A 206 -3.80 -16.70 3.27
CA LEU A 206 -3.26 -15.45 3.79
C LEU A 206 -3.99 -15.12 5.09
N THR A 207 -3.33 -15.33 6.21
CA THR A 207 -3.91 -15.13 7.54
C THR A 207 -3.53 -13.76 8.09
N GLY A 208 -4.52 -13.05 8.62
CA GLY A 208 -4.37 -11.74 9.22
C GLY A 208 -3.84 -11.78 10.66
N GLU A 209 -3.69 -10.62 11.27
CA GLU A 209 -3.54 -10.49 12.72
C GLU A 209 -4.92 -10.61 13.41
N ALA A 210 -4.98 -11.23 14.59
CA ALA A 210 -6.22 -11.39 15.34
C ALA A 210 -6.95 -10.04 15.56
N LEU A 211 -8.24 -10.01 15.24
CA LEU A 211 -9.10 -8.84 15.44
C LEU A 211 -9.57 -8.76 16.91
N PRO A 212 -9.89 -7.57 17.45
CA PRO A 212 -10.36 -7.45 18.84
C PRO A 212 -11.61 -8.28 19.09
N GLY A 213 -11.58 -9.13 20.12
CA GLY A 213 -12.69 -10.02 20.43
C GLY A 213 -12.71 -11.32 19.62
N GLU A 214 -11.79 -11.48 18.66
CA GLU A 214 -11.64 -12.69 17.84
C GLU A 214 -10.32 -13.40 18.21
N PRO A 215 -10.34 -14.51 18.97
CA PRO A 215 -9.11 -15.23 19.32
C PRO A 215 -8.40 -15.84 18.12
N ASP A 216 -9.15 -16.17 17.06
CA ASP A 216 -8.62 -16.75 15.83
C ASP A 216 -8.36 -15.65 14.79
N PRO A 217 -7.19 -15.66 14.11
CA PRO A 217 -6.89 -14.68 13.09
C PRO A 217 -7.81 -14.83 11.87
N PRO A 218 -8.25 -13.71 11.25
CA PRO A 218 -9.07 -13.78 10.05
C PRO A 218 -8.26 -14.35 8.88
N ILE A 219 -8.95 -14.93 7.91
CA ILE A 219 -8.35 -15.38 6.64
C ILE A 219 -8.73 -14.36 5.57
N VAL A 220 -7.74 -13.55 5.17
CA VAL A 220 -7.89 -12.49 4.15
C VAL A 220 -8.09 -13.10 2.76
N LEU A 221 -7.43 -14.23 2.49
CA LEU A 221 -7.65 -15.02 1.28
C LEU A 221 -7.41 -16.50 1.60
N HIS A 222 -8.44 -17.31 1.39
CA HIS A 222 -8.36 -18.75 1.31
C HIS A 222 -8.32 -19.16 -0.16
N TYR A 223 -7.21 -19.71 -0.63
CA TYR A 223 -7.07 -20.16 -2.02
C TYR A 223 -6.91 -21.68 -2.07
N ASN A 224 -7.95 -22.39 -2.50
CA ASN A 224 -8.03 -23.85 -2.38
C ASN A 224 -8.09 -24.51 -3.76
N VAL A 225 -7.06 -25.29 -4.08
CA VAL A 225 -6.92 -26.00 -5.36
C VAL A 225 -7.36 -27.44 -5.19
N ARG A 226 -8.37 -27.84 -5.96
CA ARG A 226 -8.93 -29.20 -5.98
C ARG A 226 -8.70 -29.82 -7.35
N LEU A 227 -7.70 -30.69 -7.50
CA LEU A 227 -7.31 -31.28 -8.79
C LEU A 227 -8.30 -32.33 -9.31
N HIS A 228 -9.04 -32.99 -8.43
CA HIS A 228 -10.04 -33.99 -8.81
C HIS A 228 -11.48 -33.47 -8.75
N GLY A 229 -11.65 -32.16 -8.56
CA GLY A 229 -12.95 -31.54 -8.37
C GLY A 229 -13.61 -31.87 -7.04
N ASP A 230 -14.86 -31.44 -6.91
CA ASP A 230 -15.73 -31.74 -5.77
C ASP A 230 -17.13 -32.16 -6.28
N LYS A 231 -18.07 -32.39 -5.36
CA LYS A 231 -19.44 -32.81 -5.71
C LYS A 231 -20.22 -31.76 -6.52
N ILE A 232 -19.75 -30.52 -6.57
CA ILE A 232 -20.45 -29.40 -7.23
C ILE A 232 -19.90 -29.22 -8.65
N THR A 233 -18.57 -29.14 -8.77
CA THR A 233 -17.93 -28.85 -10.06
C THR A 233 -17.58 -30.12 -10.85
N GLU A 234 -17.41 -31.28 -10.20
CA GLU A 234 -16.98 -32.59 -10.73
C GLU A 234 -15.61 -32.62 -11.45
N ASP A 235 -15.19 -31.49 -12.00
CA ASP A 235 -13.92 -31.21 -12.67
C ASP A 235 -12.99 -30.39 -11.75
N PRO A 236 -11.68 -30.29 -12.07
CA PRO A 236 -10.73 -29.50 -11.29
C PRO A 236 -11.22 -28.06 -11.06
N VAL A 237 -11.14 -27.60 -9.81
CA VAL A 237 -11.69 -26.30 -9.40
C VAL A 237 -10.77 -25.58 -8.42
N ILE A 238 -10.74 -24.27 -8.54
CA ILE A 238 -10.12 -23.34 -7.60
C ILE A 238 -11.26 -22.68 -6.83
N VAL A 239 -11.22 -22.75 -5.50
CA VAL A 239 -12.19 -22.12 -4.61
C VAL A 239 -11.49 -21.02 -3.82
N GLN A 240 -12.04 -19.81 -3.87
CA GLN A 240 -11.56 -18.65 -3.16
C GLN A 240 -12.61 -18.16 -2.17
N ASN A 241 -12.19 -17.81 -0.96
CA ASN A 241 -13.08 -17.30 0.07
C ASN A 241 -12.31 -16.49 1.12
N THR A 242 -13.02 -15.88 2.06
CA THR A 242 -12.49 -15.26 3.27
C THR A 242 -13.18 -15.84 4.50
N TRP A 243 -12.54 -15.70 5.66
CA TRP A 243 -13.12 -16.10 6.94
C TRP A 243 -12.86 -15.04 8.01
N THR A 244 -13.87 -14.73 8.80
CA THR A 244 -13.79 -13.88 10.01
C THR A 244 -14.62 -14.50 11.11
N ILE A 245 -14.38 -14.19 12.39
CA ILE A 245 -15.25 -14.72 13.45
C ILE A 245 -16.67 -14.15 13.33
N ALA A 246 -16.78 -12.87 12.91
CA ALA A 246 -18.05 -12.16 12.86
C ALA A 246 -19.00 -12.71 11.79
N HIS A 247 -18.46 -13.17 10.66
CA HIS A 247 -19.25 -13.57 9.48
C HIS A 247 -19.04 -15.02 9.05
N ASP A 248 -18.22 -15.79 9.76
CA ASP A 248 -17.77 -17.13 9.36
C ASP A 248 -17.19 -17.11 7.92
N TRP A 249 -17.26 -18.22 7.20
CA TRP A 249 -16.91 -18.30 5.78
C TRP A 249 -17.92 -17.49 4.94
N GLY A 250 -17.41 -16.59 4.11
CA GLY A 250 -18.23 -15.86 3.14
C GLY A 250 -18.68 -16.70 1.94
N GLU A 251 -19.18 -16.06 0.89
CA GLU A 251 -19.56 -16.77 -0.34
C GLU A 251 -18.33 -17.35 -1.07
N GLU A 252 -18.46 -18.56 -1.62
CA GLU A 252 -17.36 -19.20 -2.35
C GLU A 252 -17.26 -18.70 -3.80
N GLU A 253 -16.11 -18.16 -4.16
CA GLU A 253 -15.79 -17.80 -5.55
C GLU A 253 -15.09 -18.98 -6.24
N ARG A 254 -15.64 -19.43 -7.37
CA ARG A 254 -15.20 -20.68 -8.03
C ARG A 254 -14.66 -20.40 -9.43
N CYS A 255 -13.51 -21.00 -9.73
CA CYS A 255 -12.90 -20.95 -11.07
C CYS A 255 -12.51 -22.36 -11.54
N PRO A 256 -13.13 -22.89 -12.62
CA PRO A 256 -14.19 -22.26 -13.43
C PRO A 256 -15.52 -22.10 -12.67
N PRO A 257 -16.35 -21.09 -13.02
CA PRO A 257 -17.63 -20.88 -12.36
C PRO A 257 -18.65 -21.97 -12.76
N PRO A 258 -19.57 -22.37 -11.84
CA PRO A 258 -20.58 -23.39 -12.11
C PRO A 258 -21.63 -22.92 -13.14
N THR A 259 -21.89 -21.62 -13.19
CA THR A 259 -22.81 -20.95 -14.13
C THR A 259 -22.04 -19.95 -14.99
N THR A 260 -22.49 -19.72 -16.23
CA THR A 260 -21.98 -18.64 -17.07
C THR A 260 -22.54 -17.30 -16.58
N ASP A 261 -21.98 -16.78 -15.49
CA ASP A 261 -22.34 -15.45 -15.00
C ASP A 261 -21.58 -14.33 -15.71
N LYS A 262 -22.06 -13.10 -15.52
CA LYS A 262 -21.40 -11.88 -16.02
C LYS A 262 -19.97 -11.85 -15.46
N ASN A 263 -18.98 -11.64 -16.32
CA ASN A 263 -17.59 -11.51 -15.88
C ASN A 263 -17.47 -10.25 -15.02
N VAL A 264 -17.44 -10.45 -13.70
CA VAL A 264 -17.03 -9.41 -12.75
C VAL A 264 -15.52 -9.21 -12.93
N LYS A 265 -15.09 -7.96 -12.88
CA LYS A 265 -13.68 -7.59 -12.97
C LYS A 265 -13.19 -7.05 -11.63
N VAL A 266 -11.92 -7.29 -11.34
CA VAL A 266 -11.21 -6.79 -10.16
C VAL A 266 -9.86 -6.28 -10.67
N ASP A 267 -9.57 -4.99 -10.53
CA ASP A 267 -8.41 -4.33 -11.14
C ASP A 267 -8.35 -4.58 -12.66
N GLU A 268 -9.45 -4.31 -13.37
CA GLU A 268 -9.66 -4.53 -14.81
C GLU A 268 -9.54 -5.99 -15.34
N LEU A 269 -9.17 -6.93 -14.47
CA LEU A 269 -8.96 -8.34 -14.80
C LEU A 269 -10.20 -9.19 -14.45
N ASP A 270 -10.50 -10.18 -15.29
CA ASP A 270 -11.63 -11.09 -15.07
C ASP A 270 -11.44 -11.86 -13.73
N GLN A 271 -12.49 -11.96 -12.91
CA GLN A 271 -12.45 -12.69 -11.63
C GLN A 271 -11.99 -14.16 -11.80
N CYS A 272 -12.42 -14.81 -12.89
CA CYS A 272 -11.91 -16.10 -13.34
C CYS A 272 -11.58 -16.03 -14.83
N ASN A 273 -10.36 -16.39 -15.20
CA ASN A 273 -9.95 -16.37 -16.60
C ASN A 273 -10.76 -17.39 -17.41
N LYS A 274 -11.33 -16.95 -18.54
CA LYS A 274 -12.20 -17.76 -19.42
C LYS A 274 -11.55 -19.02 -19.99
N LEU A 275 -10.22 -19.06 -19.99
CA LEU A 275 -9.43 -20.20 -20.44
C LEU A 275 -9.23 -21.24 -19.34
N VAL A 276 -9.54 -20.92 -18.07
CA VAL A 276 -9.40 -21.85 -16.95
C VAL A 276 -10.54 -22.86 -16.98
N GLY A 277 -10.18 -24.14 -16.92
CA GLY A 277 -11.11 -25.27 -16.89
C GLY A 277 -10.67 -26.41 -17.81
N ARG A 278 -11.55 -27.39 -18.00
CA ARG A 278 -11.25 -28.58 -18.81
C ARG A 278 -11.59 -28.38 -20.29
N ASP A 279 -10.76 -28.94 -21.16
CA ASP A 279 -11.05 -29.07 -22.59
C ASP A 279 -12.25 -30.00 -22.81
N ASN A 280 -13.37 -29.45 -23.29
CA ASN A 280 -14.56 -30.24 -23.63
C ASN A 280 -14.37 -30.95 -24.99
N ASN A 281 -13.87 -32.19 -24.95
CA ASN A 281 -14.01 -33.15 -26.06
C ASN A 281 -15.38 -33.86 -26.06
N ARG A 282 -16.45 -33.23 -25.56
CA ARG A 282 -17.81 -33.73 -25.77
C ARG A 282 -18.29 -33.30 -27.16
N THR A 283 -18.12 -34.20 -28.12
CA THR A 283 -18.88 -34.22 -29.38
C THR A 283 -20.35 -33.99 -29.08
N VAL A 284 -20.86 -32.81 -29.43
CA VAL A 284 -22.30 -32.59 -29.56
C VAL A 284 -22.76 -33.51 -30.70
N ARG A 285 -23.45 -34.60 -30.35
CA ARG A 285 -24.21 -35.39 -31.33
C ARG A 285 -25.31 -34.48 -31.88
N MET A 286 -25.04 -33.80 -32.99
CA MET A 286 -26.08 -33.17 -33.78
C MET A 286 -26.88 -34.28 -34.47
N TYR A 287 -28.16 -34.37 -34.14
CA TYR A 287 -29.12 -35.09 -34.94
C TYR A 287 -29.04 -34.60 -36.38
N SER A 288 -28.82 -35.54 -37.28
CA SER A 288 -28.89 -35.36 -38.72
C SER A 288 -30.32 -35.03 -39.14
N HIS A 289 -30.53 -33.88 -39.76
CA HIS A 289 -31.39 -33.80 -40.94
C HIS A 289 -30.82 -32.74 -41.89
N GLY A 290 -30.54 -33.18 -43.11
CA GLY A 290 -29.70 -32.47 -44.06
C GLY A 290 -30.40 -31.32 -44.79
N SER A 291 -29.57 -30.40 -45.30
CA SER A 291 -29.50 -30.05 -46.72
C SER A 291 -28.69 -28.76 -46.89
N ARG A 292 -27.44 -28.94 -47.35
CA ARG A 292 -26.63 -28.06 -48.22
C ARG A 292 -26.95 -26.54 -48.23
N ARG A 293 -25.98 -25.75 -47.78
CA ARG A 293 -25.28 -24.78 -48.65
C ARG A 293 -23.95 -24.34 -48.03
N SER A 294 -22.95 -24.35 -48.88
CA SER A 294 -21.54 -24.03 -48.66
C SER A 294 -21.31 -22.57 -48.29
N SER A 295 -20.64 -22.34 -47.17
CA SER A 295 -19.79 -21.18 -46.96
C SER A 295 -18.46 -21.68 -46.37
N MET A 296 -17.36 -21.35 -47.05
CA MET A 296 -16.01 -21.50 -46.50
C MET A 296 -15.91 -20.55 -45.30
N GLY A 297 -16.22 -21.05 -44.11
CA GLY A 297 -15.97 -20.36 -42.86
C GLY A 297 -14.56 -20.69 -42.37
N LEU A 298 -13.78 -19.64 -42.07
CA LEU A 298 -12.54 -19.74 -41.29
C LEU A 298 -12.75 -20.74 -40.15
N GLN A 299 -11.90 -21.76 -40.07
CA GLN A 299 -11.76 -22.58 -38.88
C GLN A 299 -11.39 -21.67 -37.71
N GLY A 300 -12.40 -21.28 -36.93
CA GLY A 300 -12.20 -20.62 -35.66
C GLY A 300 -11.36 -21.53 -34.78
N VAL A 301 -10.15 -21.09 -34.44
CA VAL A 301 -9.30 -21.73 -33.44
C VAL A 301 -10.10 -21.76 -32.14
N LYS A 302 -10.67 -22.91 -31.79
CA LYS A 302 -11.28 -23.11 -30.48
C LYS A 302 -10.15 -22.97 -29.46
N SER A 303 -10.21 -21.93 -28.64
CA SER A 303 -9.24 -21.75 -27.56
C SER A 303 -9.34 -22.94 -26.61
N LYS A 304 -8.24 -23.69 -26.48
CA LYS A 304 -8.16 -24.82 -25.56
C LYS A 304 -8.22 -24.30 -24.12
N ARG A 305 -9.12 -24.85 -23.31
CA ARG A 305 -9.19 -24.60 -21.88
C ARG A 305 -8.08 -25.38 -21.18
N TYR A 306 -7.52 -24.81 -20.13
CA TYR A 306 -6.47 -25.43 -19.33
C TYR A 306 -6.74 -25.27 -17.85
N PHE A 307 -6.29 -26.21 -17.03
CA PHE A 307 -6.22 -26.01 -15.59
C PHE A 307 -4.76 -25.75 -15.20
N PRO A 308 -4.47 -24.70 -14.40
CA PRO A 308 -3.09 -24.23 -14.19
C PRO A 308 -2.24 -25.20 -13.36
N PHE A 309 -2.85 -26.05 -12.55
CA PHE A 309 -2.14 -27.00 -11.69
C PHE A 309 -2.28 -28.43 -12.20
N LYS A 310 -1.20 -29.22 -12.13
CA LYS A 310 -1.20 -30.63 -12.52
C LYS A 310 -0.39 -31.45 -11.53
N GLN A 311 -0.92 -32.60 -11.15
CA GLN A 311 -0.25 -33.53 -10.24
C GLN A 311 1.13 -33.94 -10.80
N GLY A 312 2.15 -33.89 -9.95
CA GLY A 312 3.54 -34.21 -10.30
C GLY A 312 4.23 -33.21 -11.24
N SER A 313 3.59 -32.08 -11.57
CA SER A 313 4.18 -31.04 -12.41
C SER A 313 4.54 -29.82 -11.57
N LEU A 314 5.69 -29.20 -11.88
CA LEU A 314 6.10 -27.93 -11.30
C LEU A 314 5.11 -26.82 -11.69
N PHE A 315 4.77 -25.96 -10.73
CA PHE A 315 4.08 -24.69 -11.00
C PHE A 315 4.88 -23.52 -10.41
N VAL A 316 4.73 -22.35 -11.04
CA VAL A 316 5.14 -21.06 -10.47
C VAL A 316 3.88 -20.20 -10.30
N ALA A 317 3.37 -20.11 -9.08
CA ALA A 317 2.18 -19.36 -8.75
C ALA A 317 2.56 -18.05 -8.05
N THR A 318 2.04 -16.91 -8.51
CA THR A 318 2.29 -15.60 -7.89
C THR A 318 0.97 -14.94 -7.53
N LEU A 319 0.78 -14.71 -6.23
CA LEU A 319 -0.25 -13.81 -5.69
C LEU A 319 0.29 -12.38 -5.75
N SER A 320 -0.42 -11.49 -6.43
CA SER A 320 -0.07 -10.07 -6.53
C SER A 320 -1.15 -9.23 -5.87
N VAL A 321 -0.76 -8.27 -5.04
CA VAL A 321 -1.68 -7.39 -4.31
C VAL A 321 -1.96 -6.15 -5.18
N GLY A 322 -3.19 -6.04 -5.69
CA GLY A 322 -3.71 -4.92 -6.47
C GLY A 322 -4.39 -3.86 -5.60
N SER A 323 -5.04 -2.89 -6.26
CA SER A 323 -5.80 -1.80 -5.61
C SER A 323 -7.17 -2.26 -5.12
N GLU A 324 -7.83 -3.14 -5.87
CA GLU A 324 -9.17 -3.64 -5.58
C GLU A 324 -9.19 -5.10 -5.12
N GLY A 325 -8.11 -5.85 -5.36
CA GLY A 325 -8.03 -7.24 -4.92
C GLY A 325 -6.67 -7.90 -5.09
N ILE A 326 -6.67 -9.23 -4.96
CA ILE A 326 -5.48 -10.09 -5.06
C ILE A 326 -5.59 -10.93 -6.35
N GLN A 327 -4.60 -10.81 -7.22
CA GLN A 327 -4.53 -11.54 -8.48
C GLN A 327 -3.63 -12.77 -8.37
N MET A 328 -4.11 -13.91 -8.84
CA MET A 328 -3.30 -15.12 -9.02
C MET A 328 -2.84 -15.24 -10.47
N THR A 329 -1.54 -15.38 -10.64
CA THR A 329 -0.93 -15.80 -11.92
C THR A 329 -0.22 -17.14 -11.74
N VAL A 330 -0.33 -18.03 -12.72
CA VAL A 330 0.42 -19.30 -12.74
C VAL A 330 1.15 -19.40 -14.07
N ASP A 331 2.45 -19.67 -14.00
CA ASP A 331 3.36 -19.75 -15.15
C ASP A 331 3.26 -18.52 -16.08
N GLY A 332 3.14 -17.35 -15.46
CA GLY A 332 3.04 -16.05 -16.15
C GLY A 332 1.68 -15.73 -16.76
N LYS A 333 0.65 -16.57 -16.53
CA LYS A 333 -0.71 -16.33 -17.02
C LYS A 333 -1.65 -16.02 -15.86
N HIS A 334 -2.49 -15.01 -16.03
CA HIS A 334 -3.57 -14.70 -15.08
C HIS A 334 -4.57 -15.86 -15.00
N VAL A 335 -4.97 -16.22 -13.78
CA VAL A 335 -5.87 -17.33 -13.48
C VAL A 335 -7.14 -16.83 -12.79
N THR A 336 -7.02 -16.11 -11.68
CA THR A 336 -8.15 -15.52 -10.95
C THR A 336 -7.80 -14.16 -10.35
N SER A 337 -8.83 -13.36 -10.07
CA SER A 337 -8.74 -12.13 -9.30
C SER A 337 -9.79 -12.15 -8.19
N PHE A 338 -9.39 -11.91 -6.95
CA PHE A 338 -10.26 -11.92 -5.78
C PHE A 338 -10.38 -10.54 -5.19
N ALA A 339 -11.58 -9.97 -5.16
CA ALA A 339 -11.81 -8.63 -4.59
C ALA A 339 -11.61 -8.63 -3.07
N TYR A 340 -11.11 -7.53 -2.52
CA TYR A 340 -11.10 -7.37 -1.06
C TYR A 340 -12.52 -7.35 -0.50
N ARG A 341 -12.73 -8.07 0.61
CA ARG A 341 -13.99 -8.05 1.35
C ARG A 341 -13.90 -7.09 2.53
N GLU A 342 -15.06 -6.62 3.03
CA GLU A 342 -15.14 -5.60 4.07
C GLU A 342 -14.26 -6.00 5.28
N THR A 343 -13.44 -5.07 5.77
CA THR A 343 -12.47 -5.22 6.88
C THR A 343 -11.23 -6.08 6.64
N LEU A 344 -11.08 -6.75 5.49
CA LEU A 344 -9.94 -7.64 5.20
C LEU A 344 -8.94 -7.02 4.24
N GLU A 345 -8.25 -6.01 4.75
CA GLU A 345 -7.28 -5.25 4.00
C GLU A 345 -5.91 -5.96 3.95
N PRO A 346 -5.13 -5.79 2.87
CA PRO A 346 -3.89 -6.56 2.66
C PRO A 346 -2.81 -6.30 3.72
N TRP A 347 -2.81 -5.13 4.37
CA TRP A 347 -1.85 -4.82 5.44
C TRP A 347 -2.11 -5.59 6.74
N LEU A 348 -3.29 -6.20 6.91
CA LEU A 348 -3.59 -7.06 8.05
C LEU A 348 -2.91 -8.42 7.94
N VAL A 349 -2.53 -8.86 6.74
CA VAL A 349 -1.90 -10.16 6.49
C VAL A 349 -0.61 -10.26 7.30
N SER A 350 -0.50 -11.22 8.20
CA SER A 350 0.67 -11.43 9.05
C SER A 350 1.45 -12.69 8.67
N GLU A 351 0.80 -13.64 7.99
CA GLU A 351 1.38 -14.93 7.63
C GLU A 351 0.77 -15.45 6.32
N VAL A 352 1.57 -16.16 5.52
CA VAL A 352 1.07 -17.09 4.50
C VAL A 352 1.26 -18.51 5.00
N ARG A 353 0.17 -19.29 4.96
CA ARG A 353 0.14 -20.70 5.34
C ARG A 353 -0.19 -21.55 4.12
N ILE A 354 0.67 -22.52 3.83
CA ILE A 354 0.48 -23.46 2.72
C ILE A 354 0.35 -24.86 3.29
N SER A 355 -0.69 -25.58 2.88
CA SER A 355 -0.95 -26.93 3.38
C SER A 355 -1.61 -27.83 2.33
N GLY A 356 -1.52 -29.15 2.54
CA GLY A 356 -2.04 -30.17 1.63
C GLY A 356 -0.95 -30.91 0.87
N ASP A 357 -1.35 -31.55 -0.23
CA ASP A 357 -0.54 -32.42 -1.07
C ASP A 357 0.35 -31.61 -2.02
N VAL A 358 1.30 -30.84 -1.46
CA VAL A 358 2.24 -30.00 -2.24
C VAL A 358 3.66 -30.02 -1.66
N GLU A 359 4.63 -30.32 -2.52
CA GLU A 359 6.05 -30.17 -2.25
C GLU A 359 6.47 -28.74 -2.54
N LEU A 360 6.94 -28.03 -1.52
CA LEU A 360 7.39 -26.65 -1.66
C LEU A 360 8.89 -26.59 -1.91
N ILE A 361 9.25 -26.08 -3.09
CA ILE A 361 10.65 -25.88 -3.49
C ILE A 361 11.14 -24.54 -2.95
N SER A 362 10.37 -23.47 -3.18
CA SER A 362 10.72 -22.15 -2.67
C SER A 362 9.50 -21.25 -2.56
N ILE A 363 9.58 -20.31 -1.62
CA ILE A 363 8.67 -19.17 -1.55
C ILE A 363 9.48 -17.87 -1.57
N LEU A 364 8.92 -16.89 -2.26
CA LEU A 364 9.49 -15.58 -2.46
C LEU A 364 8.42 -14.53 -2.19
N ALA A 365 8.70 -13.58 -1.31
CA ALA A 365 7.87 -12.40 -1.15
C ALA A 365 8.68 -11.15 -1.49
N SER A 366 8.11 -10.28 -2.30
CA SER A 366 8.78 -9.06 -2.78
C SER A 366 7.81 -7.89 -2.83
N GLY A 367 8.34 -6.67 -2.90
CA GLY A 367 7.50 -5.47 -2.88
C GLY A 367 6.79 -5.28 -1.53
N LEU A 368 7.34 -5.84 -0.45
CA LEU A 368 6.80 -5.69 0.90
C LEU A 368 6.93 -4.23 1.38
N PRO A 369 6.11 -3.81 2.36
CA PRO A 369 6.24 -2.51 3.00
C PRO A 369 7.66 -2.28 3.50
N THR A 370 8.20 -1.08 3.25
CA THR A 370 9.54 -0.66 3.70
C THR A 370 9.46 0.80 4.13
N SER A 371 10.20 1.14 5.17
CA SER A 371 10.36 2.50 5.69
C SER A 371 11.58 3.24 5.13
N GLU A 372 12.39 2.55 4.34
CA GLU A 372 13.56 3.13 3.68
C GLU A 372 13.31 3.27 2.18
N ASP A 373 13.75 4.41 1.66
CA ASP A 373 13.91 4.64 0.24
C ASP A 373 15.37 4.37 -0.12
N SER A 374 15.60 3.40 -1.01
CA SER A 374 16.95 3.03 -1.46
C SER A 374 17.61 4.11 -2.32
N ASP A 375 16.86 5.12 -2.75
CA ASP A 375 17.34 6.17 -3.65
C ASP A 375 17.96 7.34 -2.85
N HIS A 376 19.27 7.25 -2.60
CA HIS A 376 20.05 8.27 -1.86
C HIS A 376 20.32 9.57 -2.62
N THR A 377 19.60 9.83 -3.72
CA THR A 377 19.88 10.94 -4.66
C THR A 377 19.07 12.21 -4.40
N VAL A 378 18.08 12.18 -3.49
CA VAL A 378 17.19 13.33 -3.23
C VAL A 378 17.62 14.11 -1.99
N ASP A 379 17.66 15.44 -2.11
CA ASP A 379 17.92 16.34 -0.98
C ASP A 379 16.82 16.21 0.09
N LEU A 380 17.19 15.75 1.28
CA LEU A 380 16.24 15.55 2.38
C LEU A 380 15.52 16.85 2.76
N GLU A 381 16.20 18.00 2.69
CA GLU A 381 15.58 19.31 2.98
C GLU A 381 14.54 19.70 1.91
N SER A 382 14.65 19.15 0.70
CA SER A 382 13.64 19.35 -0.34
C SER A 382 12.35 18.55 -0.10
N LEU A 383 12.43 17.51 0.73
CA LEU A 383 11.29 16.63 1.05
C LEU A 383 10.58 17.00 2.34
N LYS A 384 11.21 17.80 3.21
CA LYS A 384 10.58 18.30 4.43
C LYS A 384 9.46 19.28 4.12
N SER A 385 8.37 19.18 4.86
CA SER A 385 7.28 20.15 4.75
C SER A 385 7.59 21.46 5.46
N VAL A 386 7.02 22.54 4.92
CA VAL A 386 7.05 23.85 5.56
C VAL A 386 6.21 23.80 6.84
N PRO A 387 6.74 24.24 8.01
CA PRO A 387 5.96 24.31 9.24
C PRO A 387 4.74 25.21 9.10
N VAL A 388 3.59 24.76 9.61
CA VAL A 388 2.36 25.55 9.62
C VAL A 388 2.44 26.65 10.69
N SER A 389 2.07 27.87 10.33
CA SER A 389 1.96 29.00 11.27
C SER A 389 0.68 29.77 11.01
N ARG A 390 -0.06 30.11 12.07
CA ARG A 390 -1.28 30.93 12.01
C ARG A 390 -1.05 32.34 11.45
N GLN A 391 0.20 32.79 11.36
CA GLN A 391 0.56 34.12 10.85
C GLN A 391 0.69 34.16 9.33
N ARG A 392 0.78 33.00 8.67
CA ARG A 392 0.89 32.91 7.21
C ARG A 392 -0.45 32.43 6.65
N PRO A 393 -1.13 33.23 5.82
CA PRO A 393 -2.36 32.77 5.19
C PRO A 393 -2.04 31.62 4.22
N VAL A 394 -2.80 30.54 4.33
CA VAL A 394 -2.73 29.40 3.41
C VAL A 394 -3.95 29.47 2.49
N ASP A 395 -3.70 29.48 1.18
CA ASP A 395 -4.78 29.58 0.20
C ASP A 395 -5.50 28.24 0.04
N LEU A 396 -4.75 27.14 0.03
CA LEU A 396 -5.27 25.78 -0.05
C LEU A 396 -4.54 24.88 0.94
N PHE A 397 -5.31 24.20 1.79
CA PHE A 397 -4.81 23.07 2.57
C PHE A 397 -5.22 21.77 1.89
N ILE A 398 -4.27 20.86 1.66
CA ILE A 398 -4.49 19.53 1.07
C ILE A 398 -4.21 18.47 2.13
N GLY A 399 -5.27 17.79 2.58
CA GLY A 399 -5.16 16.58 3.39
C GLY A 399 -5.14 15.34 2.52
N VAL A 400 -4.11 14.51 2.68
CA VAL A 400 -3.91 13.28 1.91
C VAL A 400 -4.20 12.07 2.80
N PHE A 401 -5.13 11.22 2.41
CA PHE A 401 -5.36 9.94 3.07
C PHE A 401 -4.19 9.00 2.79
N SER A 402 -3.65 8.41 3.85
CA SER A 402 -2.63 7.36 3.74
C SER A 402 -2.72 6.42 4.93
N THR A 403 -2.13 5.24 4.84
CA THR A 403 -2.04 4.24 5.91
C THR A 403 -0.60 4.03 6.34
N ALA A 404 -0.35 3.51 7.55
CA ALA A 404 1.00 3.45 8.11
C ALA A 404 2.03 2.77 7.16
N ASN A 405 1.64 1.70 6.48
CA ASN A 405 2.47 0.88 5.61
C ASN A 405 2.76 1.52 4.23
N ASN A 406 2.04 2.59 3.86
CA ASN A 406 2.14 3.24 2.54
C ASN A 406 3.30 4.25 2.42
N PHE A 407 4.45 3.97 3.05
CA PHE A 407 5.63 4.84 3.00
C PHE A 407 6.04 5.20 1.56
N LYS A 408 6.11 4.22 0.65
CA LYS A 408 6.49 4.44 -0.76
C LYS A 408 5.53 5.38 -1.50
N ARG A 409 4.24 5.33 -1.21
CA ARG A 409 3.23 6.20 -1.82
C ARG A 409 3.40 7.64 -1.33
N ARG A 410 3.54 7.83 0.00
CA ARG A 410 3.87 9.14 0.57
C ARG A 410 5.17 9.70 0.01
N MET A 411 6.21 8.87 -0.12
CA MET A 411 7.47 9.28 -0.73
C MET A 411 7.33 9.67 -2.20
N ALA A 412 6.51 8.96 -2.99
CA ALA A 412 6.23 9.34 -4.36
C ALA A 412 5.53 10.71 -4.43
N VAL A 413 4.51 10.92 -3.61
CA VAL A 413 3.83 12.22 -3.47
C VAL A 413 4.83 13.33 -3.09
N ARG A 414 5.69 13.09 -2.10
CA ARG A 414 6.76 14.02 -1.68
C ARG A 414 7.71 14.36 -2.82
N LYS A 415 8.15 13.39 -3.63
CA LYS A 415 9.09 13.59 -4.74
C LYS A 415 8.44 14.21 -5.99
N THR A 416 7.12 14.24 -6.06
CA THR A 416 6.36 14.66 -7.25
C THR A 416 5.57 15.94 -7.00
N TRP A 417 4.26 15.88 -6.92
CA TRP A 417 3.40 17.05 -6.89
C TRP A 417 3.48 17.83 -5.55
N MET A 418 4.11 17.32 -4.50
CA MET A 418 4.50 18.18 -3.37
C MET A 418 5.68 19.12 -3.68
N GLN A 419 6.37 18.92 -4.80
CA GLN A 419 7.48 19.78 -5.25
C GLN A 419 7.01 20.98 -6.08
N TYR A 420 5.70 21.20 -6.24
CA TYR A 420 5.18 22.45 -6.80
C TYR A 420 5.68 23.66 -5.98
N PRO A 421 6.00 24.79 -6.63
CA PRO A 421 6.50 25.99 -5.94
C PRO A 421 5.59 26.48 -4.80
N GLU A 422 4.28 26.40 -4.97
CA GLU A 422 3.26 26.83 -4.02
C GLU A 422 3.23 25.98 -2.75
N ALA A 423 3.49 24.67 -2.88
CA ALA A 423 3.64 23.77 -1.75
C ALA A 423 4.97 24.00 -1.01
N ARG A 424 6.05 24.22 -1.78
CA ARG A 424 7.40 24.50 -1.25
C ARG A 424 7.52 25.87 -0.58
N SER A 425 6.74 26.87 -1.02
CA SER A 425 6.68 28.20 -0.40
C SER A 425 5.84 28.24 0.87
N GLY A 426 4.94 27.28 1.04
CA GLY A 426 3.94 27.24 2.11
C GLY A 426 2.67 28.06 1.82
N THR A 427 2.47 28.54 0.59
CA THR A 427 1.18 29.09 0.13
C THR A 427 0.10 28.01 0.15
N ILE A 428 0.51 26.78 -0.13
CA ILE A 428 -0.28 25.55 -0.04
C ILE A 428 0.37 24.65 1.00
N ALA A 429 -0.44 24.12 1.92
CA ALA A 429 0.04 23.19 2.93
C ALA A 429 -0.49 21.79 2.62
N VAL A 430 0.41 20.82 2.49
CA VAL A 430 0.06 19.40 2.26
C VAL A 430 0.39 18.60 3.52
N ARG A 431 -0.53 17.77 4.00
CA ARG A 431 -0.30 16.86 5.15
C ARG A 431 -0.94 15.49 4.92
N PHE A 432 -0.24 14.43 5.32
CA PHE A 432 -0.76 13.06 5.32
C PHE A 432 -1.52 12.78 6.63
N PHE A 433 -2.69 12.15 6.54
CA PHE A 433 -3.51 11.75 7.68
C PHE A 433 -3.49 10.24 7.81
N VAL A 434 -2.81 9.75 8.85
CA VAL A 434 -2.44 8.34 9.00
C VAL A 434 -2.88 7.83 10.37
N GLY A 435 -3.67 6.77 10.42
CA GLY A 435 -4.02 6.09 11.67
C GLY A 435 -2.87 5.27 12.22
N LEU A 436 -2.98 4.88 13.49
CA LEU A 436 -2.04 3.94 14.08
C LEU A 436 -2.20 2.55 13.45
N HIS A 437 -1.15 1.75 13.55
CA HIS A 437 -1.16 0.36 13.12
C HIS A 437 -1.24 -0.57 14.33
N LYS A 438 -1.68 -1.82 14.15
CA LYS A 438 -1.69 -2.83 15.22
C LYS A 438 -0.28 -3.32 15.53
N ILE A 439 0.47 -3.57 14.45
CA ILE A 439 1.87 -3.96 14.53
C ILE A 439 2.76 -2.79 15.01
N GLN A 440 3.48 -3.02 16.11
CA GLN A 440 4.32 -2.03 16.77
C GLN A 440 5.51 -1.53 15.94
N ILE A 441 6.13 -2.40 15.13
CA ILE A 441 7.28 -2.00 14.29
C ILE A 441 6.88 -0.97 13.24
N VAL A 442 5.70 -1.15 12.63
CA VAL A 442 5.13 -0.22 11.64
C VAL A 442 4.89 1.16 12.27
N ASN A 443 4.41 1.21 13.52
CA ASN A 443 4.26 2.49 14.23
C ASN A 443 5.60 3.17 14.56
N GLN A 444 6.67 2.40 14.84
CA GLN A 444 8.00 2.97 15.06
C GLN A 444 8.56 3.59 13.78
N GLU A 445 8.41 2.89 12.66
CA GLU A 445 8.81 3.39 11.35
C GLU A 445 8.01 4.65 10.95
N LEU A 446 6.68 4.62 11.13
CA LEU A 446 5.82 5.78 10.88
C LEU A 446 6.19 6.98 11.76
N TRP A 447 6.53 6.75 13.03
CA TRP A 447 6.98 7.80 13.94
C TRP A 447 8.28 8.45 13.46
N ASN A 448 9.25 7.64 13.05
CA ASN A 448 10.52 8.13 12.52
C ASN A 448 10.31 8.94 11.23
N GLU A 449 9.45 8.47 10.33
CA GLU A 449 9.05 9.21 9.13
C GLU A 449 8.39 10.55 9.48
N ALA A 450 7.44 10.55 10.41
CA ALA A 450 6.71 11.75 10.83
C ALA A 450 7.65 12.82 11.38
N VAL A 451 8.62 12.43 12.22
CA VAL A 451 9.67 13.31 12.73
C VAL A 451 10.62 13.80 11.63
N THR A 452 10.92 12.95 10.65
CA THR A 452 11.86 13.26 9.56
C THR A 452 11.32 14.30 8.58
N TYR A 453 10.07 14.14 8.13
CA TYR A 453 9.47 14.96 7.07
C TYR A 453 8.50 16.04 7.58
N GLY A 454 7.99 15.90 8.81
CA GLY A 454 7.13 16.89 9.48
C GLY A 454 5.74 17.08 8.86
N ASP A 455 5.35 16.17 7.95
CA ASP A 455 4.15 16.27 7.11
C ASP A 455 3.05 15.27 7.46
N ILE A 456 3.25 14.44 8.49
CA ILE A 456 2.28 13.44 8.95
C ILE A 456 1.50 13.98 10.14
N GLN A 457 0.17 13.88 10.07
CA GLN A 457 -0.74 13.96 11.20
C GLN A 457 -1.20 12.54 11.56
N LEU A 458 -0.84 12.09 12.75
CA LEU A 458 -1.28 10.80 13.28
C LEU A 458 -2.72 10.92 13.76
N MET A 459 -3.54 9.90 13.53
CA MET A 459 -4.92 9.86 14.01
C MET A 459 -5.02 9.04 15.30
N PRO A 460 -5.93 9.41 16.24
CA PRO A 460 -6.08 8.73 17.53
C PRO A 460 -6.91 7.43 17.42
N PHE A 461 -6.76 6.69 16.32
CA PHE A 461 -7.45 5.44 16.04
C PHE A 461 -6.61 4.56 15.10
N VAL A 462 -6.85 3.25 15.10
CA VAL A 462 -6.26 2.33 14.13
C VAL A 462 -6.97 2.44 12.78
N ASP A 463 -6.21 2.40 11.69
CA ASP A 463 -6.77 2.54 10.35
C ASP A 463 -7.62 1.34 9.92
N TYR A 464 -8.91 1.62 9.75
CA TYR A 464 -9.86 0.75 9.08
C TYR A 464 -10.59 1.54 7.99
N TYR A 465 -10.93 0.88 6.88
CA TYR A 465 -11.66 1.51 5.78
C TYR A 465 -12.99 2.12 6.24
N SER A 466 -13.71 1.49 7.17
CA SER A 466 -14.96 2.01 7.74
C SER A 466 -14.81 3.34 8.48
N LEU A 467 -13.58 3.75 8.81
CA LEU A 467 -13.27 4.95 9.60
C LEU A 467 -12.66 6.08 8.78
N ILE A 468 -12.56 5.95 7.46
CA ILE A 468 -12.02 7.01 6.58
C ILE A 468 -12.79 8.34 6.72
N THR A 469 -14.08 8.29 7.06
CA THR A 469 -14.89 9.49 7.36
C THR A 469 -14.33 10.31 8.52
N TRP A 470 -13.73 9.67 9.53
CA TRP A 470 -13.04 10.38 10.61
C TRP A 470 -11.78 11.09 10.13
N LYS A 471 -11.09 10.58 9.11
CA LYS A 471 -9.98 11.31 8.48
C LYS A 471 -10.48 12.55 7.74
N THR A 472 -11.61 12.51 7.05
CA THR A 472 -12.19 13.72 6.42
C THR A 472 -12.55 14.77 7.47
N LEU A 473 -13.15 14.35 8.59
CA LEU A 473 -13.37 15.24 9.73
C LEU A 473 -12.04 15.84 10.24
N ALA A 474 -10.98 15.03 10.36
CA ALA A 474 -9.67 15.48 10.80
C ALA A 474 -9.03 16.49 9.81
N ILE A 475 -9.19 16.27 8.50
CA ILE A 475 -8.74 17.20 7.43
C ILE A 475 -9.48 18.53 7.56
N CYS A 476 -10.80 18.52 7.67
CA CYS A 476 -11.59 19.75 7.90
C CYS A 476 -11.13 20.47 9.16
N THR A 477 -10.98 19.73 10.28
CA THR A 477 -10.54 20.28 11.57
C THR A 477 -9.14 20.90 11.49
N PHE A 478 -8.19 20.23 10.85
CA PHE A 478 -6.84 20.75 10.69
C PHE A 478 -6.81 21.98 9.78
N GLY A 479 -7.51 21.91 8.65
CA GLY A 479 -7.62 23.00 7.69
C GLY A 479 -8.19 24.27 8.29
N THR A 480 -9.13 24.17 9.24
CA THR A 480 -9.77 25.32 9.87
C THR A 480 -9.07 25.77 11.16
N GLU A 481 -8.90 24.86 12.13
CA GLU A 481 -8.45 25.21 13.49
C GLU A 481 -6.94 25.32 13.63
N VAL A 482 -6.18 24.61 12.79
CA VAL A 482 -4.70 24.60 12.83
C VAL A 482 -4.13 25.53 11.77
N VAL A 483 -4.58 25.39 10.52
CA VAL A 483 -4.03 26.11 9.37
C VAL A 483 -4.78 27.42 9.09
N SER A 484 -6.10 27.45 9.28
CA SER A 484 -6.97 28.55 8.85
C SER A 484 -6.87 28.82 7.33
N ALA A 485 -6.98 27.76 6.52
CA ALA A 485 -6.89 27.84 5.07
C ALA A 485 -8.19 28.36 4.43
N LYS A 486 -8.09 29.07 3.30
CA LYS A 486 -9.28 29.54 2.54
C LYS A 486 -10.09 28.39 1.94
N PHE A 487 -9.38 27.37 1.46
CA PHE A 487 -9.96 26.14 0.91
C PHE A 487 -9.31 24.91 1.55
N VAL A 488 -10.09 23.85 1.68
CA VAL A 488 -9.66 22.56 2.21
C VAL A 488 -9.93 21.49 1.16
N MET A 489 -8.88 20.78 0.74
CA MET A 489 -8.94 19.67 -0.19
C MET A 489 -8.68 18.36 0.52
N LYS A 490 -9.47 17.35 0.19
CA LYS A 490 -9.18 15.94 0.48
C LYS A 490 -8.69 15.28 -0.80
N THR A 491 -7.72 14.38 -0.68
CA THR A 491 -7.25 13.49 -1.75
C THR A 491 -6.61 12.23 -1.15
N ASP A 492 -6.23 11.27 -2.00
CA ASP A 492 -5.69 9.96 -1.60
C ASP A 492 -4.21 9.83 -1.99
N ASP A 493 -3.47 8.91 -1.37
CA ASP A 493 -2.02 8.73 -1.62
C ASP A 493 -1.68 8.00 -2.93
N ASP A 494 -2.69 7.61 -3.72
CA ASP A 494 -2.64 7.20 -5.13
C ASP A 494 -3.22 8.24 -6.10
N ALA A 495 -3.54 9.45 -5.63
CA ALA A 495 -3.94 10.53 -6.51
C ALA A 495 -2.72 11.37 -6.91
N PHE A 496 -2.60 11.65 -8.22
CA PHE A 496 -1.69 12.67 -8.73
C PHE A 496 -2.46 13.96 -8.96
N VAL A 497 -2.10 15.02 -8.23
CA VAL A 497 -2.82 16.31 -8.27
C VAL A 497 -2.02 17.36 -9.04
N CYS A 498 -2.61 17.94 -10.09
CA CYS A 498 -2.08 19.14 -10.73
C CYS A 498 -2.50 20.38 -9.92
N ILE A 499 -1.66 20.77 -8.95
CA ILE A 499 -1.96 21.83 -7.97
C ILE A 499 -2.26 23.18 -8.66
N ASP A 500 -1.50 23.52 -9.70
CA ASP A 500 -1.68 24.73 -10.49
C ASP A 500 -3.04 24.79 -11.19
N GLU A 501 -3.50 23.67 -11.75
CA GLU A 501 -4.82 23.56 -12.38
C GLU A 501 -5.96 23.68 -11.36
N VAL A 502 -5.82 23.06 -10.17
CA VAL A 502 -6.79 23.22 -9.08
C VAL A 502 -6.90 24.68 -8.67
N MET A 503 -5.75 25.34 -8.43
CA MET A 503 -5.71 26.76 -8.05
C MET A 503 -6.28 27.68 -9.14
N ALA A 504 -5.93 27.44 -10.40
CA ALA A 504 -6.47 28.20 -11.53
C ALA A 504 -8.00 28.05 -11.63
N SER A 505 -8.53 26.85 -11.37
CA SER A 505 -9.98 26.62 -11.30
C SER A 505 -10.62 27.37 -10.15
N LEU A 506 -10.08 27.31 -8.93
CA LEU A 506 -10.61 28.03 -7.77
C LEU A 506 -10.63 29.55 -7.97
N ILE A 507 -9.57 30.11 -8.55
CA ILE A 507 -9.48 31.54 -8.89
C ILE A 507 -10.54 31.93 -9.93
N ARG A 508 -10.73 31.09 -10.96
CA ARG A 508 -11.72 31.33 -12.03
C ARG A 508 -13.16 31.23 -11.52
N ILE A 509 -13.43 30.29 -10.61
CA ILE A 509 -14.76 30.12 -9.98
C ILE A 509 -15.10 31.36 -9.15
N ASN A 510 -14.11 31.92 -8.45
CA ASN A 510 -14.22 33.13 -7.63
C ASN A 510 -15.35 33.04 -6.57
N VAL A 511 -15.44 31.89 -5.91
CA VAL A 511 -16.41 31.60 -4.83
C VAL A 511 -15.61 31.16 -3.62
N THR A 512 -15.77 31.88 -2.50
CA THR A 512 -15.01 31.64 -1.27
C THR A 512 -15.86 31.09 -0.13
N HIS A 513 -17.17 31.00 -0.32
CA HIS A 513 -18.15 30.52 0.67
C HIS A 513 -19.11 29.53 -0.01
N GLY A 514 -19.47 28.46 0.68
CA GLY A 514 -20.38 27.44 0.19
C GLY A 514 -19.92 26.72 -1.09
N LEU A 515 -18.63 26.45 -1.27
CA LEU A 515 -18.12 25.77 -2.48
C LEU A 515 -17.89 24.28 -2.23
N LEU A 516 -18.43 23.42 -3.10
CA LEU A 516 -17.94 22.06 -3.31
C LEU A 516 -17.43 21.93 -4.75
N TYR A 517 -16.12 21.77 -4.93
CA TYR A 517 -15.46 21.57 -6.21
C TYR A 517 -14.91 20.15 -6.32
N GLY A 518 -15.21 19.45 -7.41
CA GLY A 518 -14.70 18.11 -7.67
C GLY A 518 -15.48 17.40 -8.78
N LEU A 519 -15.27 16.09 -8.95
CA LEU A 519 -16.11 15.31 -9.86
C LEU A 519 -17.46 15.04 -9.18
N ILE A 520 -18.47 15.86 -9.47
CA ILE A 520 -19.78 15.77 -8.81
C ILE A 520 -20.64 14.66 -9.43
N ASN A 521 -21.19 13.80 -8.56
CA ASN A 521 -22.21 12.82 -8.89
C ASN A 521 -23.52 13.16 -8.18
N SER A 522 -24.59 13.33 -8.97
CA SER A 522 -25.92 13.70 -8.47
C SER A 522 -26.95 12.58 -8.61
N ASP A 523 -26.57 11.43 -9.18
CA ASP A 523 -27.50 10.35 -9.57
C ASP A 523 -27.09 8.97 -9.07
N SER A 524 -26.09 8.89 -8.20
CA SER A 524 -25.62 7.64 -7.60
C SER A 524 -26.63 6.99 -6.67
N GLN A 525 -26.60 5.66 -6.62
CA GLN A 525 -27.42 4.83 -5.72
C GLN A 525 -26.53 4.00 -4.78
N PRO A 526 -27.02 3.64 -3.58
CA PRO A 526 -26.33 2.72 -2.69
C PRO A 526 -26.09 1.35 -3.34
N HIS A 527 -24.90 0.79 -3.17
CA HIS A 527 -24.65 -0.59 -3.59
C HIS A 527 -25.36 -1.54 -2.63
N ARG A 528 -26.28 -2.36 -3.15
CA ARG A 528 -27.09 -3.30 -2.35
C ARG A 528 -26.57 -4.73 -2.35
N ASN A 529 -25.45 -5.00 -3.02
CA ASN A 529 -24.80 -6.30 -3.01
C ASN A 529 -23.96 -6.46 -1.74
N THR A 530 -24.25 -7.45 -0.89
CA THR A 530 -23.57 -7.73 0.40
C THR A 530 -22.09 -8.04 0.25
N ASP A 531 -21.66 -8.53 -0.91
CA ASP A 531 -20.25 -8.85 -1.18
C ASP A 531 -19.44 -7.65 -1.70
N SER A 532 -20.11 -6.51 -1.92
CA SER A 532 -19.44 -5.28 -2.35
C SER A 532 -18.75 -4.62 -1.15
N LYS A 533 -17.49 -4.19 -1.33
CA LYS A 533 -16.80 -3.30 -0.38
C LYS A 533 -17.57 -2.00 -0.08
N TRP A 534 -18.45 -1.58 -0.99
CA TRP A 534 -19.30 -0.40 -0.85
C TRP A 534 -20.75 -0.72 -0.48
N PHE A 535 -21.03 -1.95 -0.01
CA PHE A 535 -22.37 -2.39 0.40
C PHE A 535 -22.98 -1.44 1.44
N ILE A 536 -24.26 -1.08 1.24
CA ILE A 536 -25.05 -0.27 2.16
C ILE A 536 -26.43 -0.88 2.31
N SER A 537 -26.80 -1.23 3.54
CA SER A 537 -28.08 -1.86 3.84
C SER A 537 -29.26 -0.87 3.75
N LEU A 538 -30.49 -1.39 3.66
CA LEU A 538 -31.70 -0.55 3.67
C LEU A 538 -31.90 0.16 5.01
N GLU A 539 -31.44 -0.45 6.09
CA GLU A 539 -31.45 0.14 7.44
C GLU A 539 -30.45 1.30 7.55
N GLU A 540 -29.26 1.17 6.95
CA GLU A 540 -28.27 2.24 6.92
C GLU A 540 -28.71 3.42 6.03
N TRP A 541 -29.35 3.12 4.90
CA TRP A 541 -29.88 4.12 3.97
C TRP A 541 -31.12 3.62 3.24
N SER A 542 -32.29 4.16 3.61
CA SER A 542 -33.58 3.74 3.06
C SER A 542 -33.91 4.34 1.69
N GLU A 543 -33.32 5.49 1.34
CA GLU A 543 -33.62 6.19 0.10
C GLU A 543 -32.96 5.50 -1.12
N GLU A 544 -33.53 5.71 -2.30
CA GLU A 544 -33.02 5.12 -3.55
C GLU A 544 -31.70 5.78 -4.00
N LYS A 545 -31.54 7.08 -3.75
CA LYS A 545 -30.39 7.87 -4.22
C LYS A 545 -29.67 8.54 -3.06
N TYR A 546 -28.38 8.81 -3.27
CA TYR A 546 -27.62 9.71 -2.42
C TYR A 546 -27.86 11.19 -2.81
N PRO A 547 -27.66 12.14 -1.88
CA PRO A 547 -27.54 13.56 -2.23
C PRO A 547 -26.34 13.81 -3.15
N PRO A 548 -26.21 14.94 -3.85
CA PRO A 548 -25.02 15.24 -4.64
C PRO A 548 -23.74 15.24 -3.79
N TRP A 549 -22.72 14.50 -4.24
CA TRP A 549 -21.39 14.38 -3.60
C TRP A 549 -20.28 14.42 -4.65
N ALA A 550 -19.03 14.56 -4.21
CA ALA A 550 -17.85 14.63 -5.07
C ALA A 550 -16.99 13.37 -4.90
N HIS A 551 -16.52 12.78 -6.00
CA HIS A 551 -15.78 11.51 -5.94
C HIS A 551 -14.48 11.56 -5.12
N GLY A 552 -14.15 10.43 -4.50
CA GLY A 552 -13.03 10.21 -3.59
C GLY A 552 -11.62 10.64 -4.05
N PRO A 553 -11.21 10.53 -5.34
CA PRO A 553 -9.84 10.87 -5.76
C PRO A 553 -9.42 12.29 -5.36
N GLY A 554 -10.36 13.22 -5.31
CA GLY A 554 -10.19 14.47 -4.60
C GLY A 554 -11.28 15.49 -4.85
N TYR A 555 -11.55 16.28 -3.82
CA TYR A 555 -12.49 17.39 -3.86
C TYR A 555 -12.04 18.51 -2.92
N VAL A 556 -12.52 19.73 -3.19
CA VAL A 556 -12.24 20.94 -2.41
C VAL A 556 -13.54 21.46 -1.84
N VAL A 557 -13.51 21.81 -0.55
CA VAL A 557 -14.57 22.57 0.13
C VAL A 557 -14.06 23.94 0.55
N SER A 558 -14.95 24.93 0.60
CA SER A 558 -14.65 26.24 1.17
C SER A 558 -14.48 26.17 2.70
N HIS A 559 -13.78 27.16 3.25
CA HIS A 559 -13.49 27.27 4.68
C HIS A 559 -14.74 27.17 5.58
N ASP A 560 -15.85 27.79 5.18
CA ASP A 560 -17.11 27.80 5.92
C ASP A 560 -17.78 26.42 5.98
N ILE A 561 -17.76 25.64 4.89
CA ILE A 561 -18.22 24.25 4.89
C ILE A 561 -17.33 23.41 5.83
N ALA A 562 -16.01 23.48 5.68
CA ALA A 562 -15.09 22.74 6.55
C ALA A 562 -15.27 23.09 8.04
N THR A 563 -15.49 24.38 8.33
CA THR A 563 -15.76 24.87 9.69
C THR A 563 -17.08 24.34 10.22
N ALA A 564 -18.13 24.32 9.38
CA ALA A 564 -19.43 23.78 9.76
C ALA A 564 -19.36 22.27 10.05
N VAL A 565 -18.58 21.50 9.27
CA VAL A 565 -18.34 20.07 9.55
C VAL A 565 -17.74 19.89 10.94
N TYR A 566 -16.64 20.58 11.25
CA TYR A 566 -15.98 20.48 12.56
C TYR A 566 -16.89 20.91 13.72
N LYS A 567 -17.58 22.05 13.60
CA LYS A 567 -18.47 22.55 14.67
C LYS A 567 -19.65 21.61 14.91
N ARG A 568 -20.33 21.19 13.86
CA ARG A 568 -21.48 20.29 13.96
C ARG A 568 -21.09 18.92 14.53
N PHE A 569 -19.89 18.44 14.24
CA PHE A 569 -19.36 17.24 14.86
C PHE A 569 -19.22 17.40 16.38
N ASN A 570 -18.59 18.49 16.84
CA ASN A 570 -18.43 18.76 18.27
C ASN A 570 -19.78 18.95 18.99
N GLU A 571 -20.79 19.44 18.29
CA GLU A 571 -22.16 19.59 18.78
C GLU A 571 -22.99 18.30 18.73
N GLY A 572 -22.45 17.21 18.18
CA GLY A 572 -23.17 15.94 18.01
C GLY A 572 -24.28 15.98 16.95
N ARG A 573 -24.23 16.94 16.02
CA ARG A 573 -25.24 17.15 14.95
C ARG A 573 -24.82 16.55 13.61
N LEU A 574 -23.59 16.07 13.49
CA LEU A 574 -23.06 15.54 12.23
C LEU A 574 -23.42 14.05 12.11
N LYS A 575 -24.23 13.68 11.10
CA LYS A 575 -24.57 12.28 10.83
C LYS A 575 -23.36 11.56 10.23
N MET A 576 -22.75 10.65 10.96
CA MET A 576 -21.66 9.82 10.44
C MET A 576 -22.18 8.82 9.40
N PHE A 577 -21.36 8.58 8.38
CA PHE A 577 -21.66 7.64 7.30
C PHE A 577 -20.34 7.02 6.81
N LYS A 578 -20.31 5.72 6.50
CA LYS A 578 -19.05 4.99 6.23
C LYS A 578 -18.39 5.35 4.90
N LEU A 579 -19.17 5.73 3.89
CA LEU A 579 -18.65 6.25 2.62
C LEU A 579 -18.38 7.74 2.80
N GLU A 580 -17.11 8.10 2.90
CA GLU A 580 -16.64 9.43 3.30
C GLU A 580 -17.05 10.56 2.34
N ASP A 581 -16.94 10.29 1.04
CA ASP A 581 -17.31 11.19 -0.03
C ASP A 581 -18.82 11.48 -0.04
N VAL A 582 -19.63 10.42 0.11
CA VAL A 582 -21.08 10.53 0.31
C VAL A 582 -21.42 11.24 1.62
N ALA A 583 -20.66 11.01 2.69
CA ALA A 583 -20.85 11.68 3.99
C ALA A 583 -20.73 13.21 3.84
N MET A 584 -19.73 13.69 3.09
CA MET A 584 -19.59 15.11 2.79
C MET A 584 -20.83 15.66 2.05
N GLY A 585 -21.36 14.93 1.06
CA GLY A 585 -22.60 15.31 0.37
C GLY A 585 -23.82 15.37 1.29
N ILE A 586 -23.97 14.41 2.20
CA ILE A 586 -25.02 14.39 3.24
C ILE A 586 -24.92 15.64 4.13
N TRP A 587 -23.72 15.92 4.64
CA TRP A 587 -23.50 17.07 5.54
C TRP A 587 -23.80 18.39 4.85
N ILE A 588 -23.36 18.55 3.60
CA ILE A 588 -23.63 19.74 2.80
C ILE A 588 -25.13 19.91 2.57
N VAL A 589 -25.87 18.86 2.22
CA VAL A 589 -27.32 18.96 2.03
C VAL A 589 -28.03 19.34 3.33
N ASP A 590 -27.59 18.83 4.47
CA ASP A 590 -28.14 19.24 5.77
C ASP A 590 -27.77 20.68 6.13
N MET A 591 -26.60 21.18 5.70
CA MET A 591 -26.26 22.61 5.80
C MET A 591 -27.16 23.48 4.91
N LYS A 592 -27.46 23.03 3.69
CA LYS A 592 -28.36 23.73 2.78
C LYS A 592 -29.77 23.87 3.33
N LYS A 593 -30.29 22.81 3.96
CA LYS A 593 -31.61 22.85 4.63
C LYS A 593 -31.67 23.89 5.76
N GLU A 594 -30.53 24.18 6.39
CA GLU A 594 -30.39 25.19 7.44
C GLU A 594 -30.02 26.58 6.90
N GLY A 595 -30.02 26.79 5.57
CA GLY A 595 -29.86 28.08 4.93
C GLY A 595 -28.46 28.39 4.38
N LEU A 596 -27.52 27.43 4.40
CA LEU A 596 -26.23 27.62 3.72
C LEU A 596 -26.43 27.57 2.19
N GLU A 597 -26.09 28.64 1.50
CA GLU A 597 -26.03 28.63 0.03
C GLU A 597 -24.80 27.86 -0.41
N VAL A 598 -25.00 26.82 -1.23
CA VAL A 598 -23.91 25.96 -1.70
C VAL A 598 -23.91 25.85 -3.22
N ARG A 599 -22.75 26.10 -3.80
CA ARG A 599 -22.43 25.99 -5.22
C ARG A 599 -21.59 24.73 -5.46
N TYR A 600 -22.10 23.87 -6.33
CA TYR A 600 -21.43 22.66 -6.78
C TYR A 600 -20.70 22.96 -8.10
N GLU A 601 -19.39 22.77 -8.13
CA GLU A 601 -18.54 22.98 -9.30
C GLU A 601 -17.98 21.66 -9.79
N LYS A 602 -18.47 21.21 -10.95
CA LYS A 602 -18.07 19.94 -11.55
C LYS A 602 -16.78 20.08 -12.34
N GLU A 603 -15.77 19.29 -11.99
CA GLU A 603 -14.53 19.15 -12.74
C GLU A 603 -14.44 17.75 -13.37
N GLU A 604 -14.68 17.65 -14.68
CA GLU A 604 -14.68 16.38 -15.40
C GLU A 604 -13.27 15.85 -15.71
N ARG A 605 -12.23 16.68 -15.49
CA ARG A 605 -10.82 16.30 -15.65
C ARG A 605 -10.24 15.60 -14.41
N ILE A 606 -11.06 15.36 -13.39
CA ILE A 606 -10.76 14.46 -12.28
C ILE A 606 -11.21 13.06 -12.71
N PHE A 607 -10.26 12.13 -12.81
CA PHE A 607 -10.54 10.76 -13.24
C PHE A 607 -10.57 9.81 -12.05
N ASN A 608 -11.63 9.00 -11.94
CA ASN A 608 -11.77 7.98 -10.90
C ASN A 608 -10.86 6.77 -11.12
N GLU A 609 -10.44 6.53 -12.36
CA GLU A 609 -9.57 5.42 -12.73
C GLU A 609 -8.68 5.81 -13.92
N GLY A 610 -7.44 5.33 -13.90
CA GLY A 610 -6.40 5.67 -14.86
C GLY A 610 -6.08 7.15 -14.96
N CYS A 611 -5.82 7.57 -16.19
CA CYS A 611 -5.36 8.90 -16.54
C CYS A 611 -5.80 9.22 -17.98
N LYS A 612 -6.20 10.46 -18.24
CA LYS A 612 -6.34 11.01 -19.60
C LYS A 612 -5.69 12.39 -19.71
N ASP A 613 -5.03 12.65 -20.84
CA ASP A 613 -4.35 13.93 -21.10
C ASP A 613 -5.24 15.14 -20.77
N GLY A 614 -4.65 16.12 -20.09
CA GLY A 614 -5.36 17.27 -19.54
C GLY A 614 -6.02 17.03 -18.18
N TYR A 615 -5.70 15.92 -17.49
CA TYR A 615 -6.20 15.65 -16.14
C TYR A 615 -5.86 16.75 -15.14
N VAL A 616 -6.78 16.98 -14.19
CA VAL A 616 -6.54 17.76 -12.96
C VAL A 616 -6.13 16.82 -11.84
N ILE A 617 -6.81 15.67 -11.74
CA ILE A 617 -6.44 14.57 -10.85
C ILE A 617 -6.48 13.27 -11.65
N ALA A 618 -5.40 12.49 -11.56
CA ALA A 618 -5.33 11.12 -12.07
C ALA A 618 -5.26 10.14 -10.89
N HIS A 619 -5.93 8.99 -11.00
CA HIS A 619 -6.10 7.99 -9.94
C HIS A 619 -6.45 6.67 -10.60
N TYR A 620 -6.00 5.48 -10.20
CA TYR A 620 -5.05 5.09 -9.17
C TYR A 620 -3.61 5.16 -9.71
N GLN A 621 -2.76 6.03 -9.17
CA GLN A 621 -1.38 6.22 -9.63
C GLN A 621 -0.42 5.61 -8.61
N GLY A 622 0.25 4.52 -8.99
CA GLY A 622 1.30 3.93 -8.17
C GLY A 622 2.55 4.83 -8.10
N PRO A 623 3.51 4.51 -7.21
CA PRO A 623 4.72 5.32 -7.04
C PRO A 623 5.49 5.60 -8.33
N ARG A 624 5.58 4.61 -9.25
CA ARG A 624 6.32 4.77 -10.52
C ARG A 624 5.55 5.64 -11.50
N GLU A 625 4.24 5.43 -11.58
CA GLU A 625 3.33 6.20 -12.41
C GLU A 625 3.35 7.67 -12.00
N MET A 626 3.29 7.97 -10.69
CA MET A 626 3.43 9.34 -10.19
C MET A 626 4.73 10.02 -10.63
N MET A 627 5.87 9.32 -10.54
CA MET A 627 7.16 9.85 -10.98
C MET A 627 7.16 10.15 -12.48
N CYS A 628 6.58 9.27 -13.28
CA CYS A 628 6.44 9.47 -14.72
C CYS A 628 5.52 10.65 -15.06
N LEU A 629 4.35 10.78 -14.40
CA LEU A 629 3.42 11.89 -14.59
C LEU A 629 4.10 13.22 -14.24
N TRP A 630 4.85 13.26 -13.13
CA TRP A 630 5.62 14.43 -12.73
C TRP A 630 6.67 14.82 -13.75
N GLN A 631 7.44 13.85 -14.24
CA GLN A 631 8.45 14.10 -15.27
C GLN A 631 7.80 14.69 -16.54
N LYS A 632 6.73 14.06 -17.06
CA LYS A 632 6.03 14.56 -18.25
C LYS A 632 5.46 15.97 -18.04
N LEU A 633 4.92 16.24 -16.86
CA LEU A 633 4.43 17.56 -16.50
C LEU A 633 5.57 18.60 -16.47
N GLN A 634 6.72 18.25 -15.90
CA GLN A 634 7.88 19.15 -15.84
C GLN A 634 8.46 19.47 -17.23
N GLU A 635 8.55 18.47 -18.10
CA GLU A 635 9.08 18.60 -19.46
C GLU A 635 8.13 19.35 -20.39
N THR A 636 6.84 19.01 -20.37
CA THR A 636 5.87 19.50 -21.35
C THR A 636 5.05 20.69 -20.86
N LYS A 637 5.09 20.98 -19.56
CA LYS A 637 4.20 21.93 -18.88
C LYS A 637 2.70 21.65 -19.13
N ARG A 638 2.37 20.38 -19.38
CA ARG A 638 1.01 19.89 -19.62
C ARG A 638 0.82 18.56 -18.91
N ALA A 639 -0.38 18.35 -18.37
CA ALA A 639 -0.79 17.08 -17.79
C ALA A 639 -0.90 16.01 -18.91
N ARG A 640 0.03 15.06 -18.95
CA ARG A 640 0.09 13.98 -19.94
C ARG A 640 0.27 12.64 -19.24
N CYS A 641 -0.49 11.65 -19.68
CA CYS A 641 -0.49 10.33 -19.04
C CYS A 641 0.76 9.52 -19.36
N CYS A 642 1.04 8.55 -18.50
CA CYS A 642 2.10 7.55 -18.71
C CYS A 642 1.59 6.43 -19.65
N GLY A 643 2.41 6.04 -20.61
CA GLY A 643 2.02 5.22 -21.76
C GLY A 643 2.31 5.93 -23.09
N ASP A 644 2.62 5.15 -24.14
CA ASP A 644 2.71 5.65 -25.52
C ASP A 644 1.30 5.72 -26.14
N PRO A 645 1.04 6.68 -27.04
CA PRO A 645 -0.19 6.72 -27.85
C PRO A 645 -0.34 5.51 -28.78
#